data_AF-A0A9P0EIK4-F1
#
_entry.id   AF-A0A9P0EIK4-F1
#
_cell.length_a   1.000
_cell.length_b   1.000
_cell.length_c   1.000
_cell.angle_alpha   90.00
_cell.angle_beta   90.00
_cell.angle_gamma   90.00
#
_symmetry.space_group_name_H-M   'P 1'
#
loop_
_entity.id
_entity.type
_entity.pdbx_description
1 polymer ?
#
loop_
_entity_poly.entity_id
_entity_poly.type
_entity_poly.pdbx_seq_one_letter_code
_entity_poly.pdbx_strand_id
1 'polypeptide(L)'
;MNNMHITTEACYKRPGEKDDDAGFEQGRNNSRYWTDGIPSAIGASSTSSLRSKLSYADYTVAWICALPKERAAATVMLDDRHEGLPRLPGDTNSYSFGNIRQHNIVITCLPSGHYGTVNAAVVANNLARSFPQIVFRLMVGIGGGVPNIPNIDIRLGDIVVGHDVLQYDLGKTTQGGEFHCTSSPVKPPPEMLTAVSELRGCHEYEQSQISAILRDVYSHVPGMKHYQNPVHCPDRLFDSTYEHVPSKENCDQCDQSRLIQRLPRASTAPQIHYGTIASGNRVIKHAESRDTWAKKGCLCFEMEAAGLIDHFPCLVIRGICDYCDSHKSKEWQEYAATTAAAFAKELLLSMPPAPHPNPEVGTPAFVELDREPHSDKKLSQKLEKLYDSLKFDHMDDRRQHIKRAHLKTCKWLLGTNKYSDWIDPGKIRQHGGFLWLKGKPGSGKSTMMKFILESSLKKKQDRAILSFFFHARGHALEKSTAGLYRSILYQILKHDPKLKFILNPRRHLGHFSHESRLEWTNELLKELIEEAIERLTSSVVCFIDALDECKDDEVRDMVAFFERLGELAIANGVGLLVFFSSRHYPHITLRDGIGLQINLDEQEDHDADIAEYINYELRIGDSKLAQDIKNEVREKASGVFMWTVLVVSILNRERGRMHALRQRLREIPQTLNDLFFDILSRDSGDEEETLLCFQLILFAQKPLTPLELHFAILSQAKDSNLKPRDLSAEDSRIFIIECSKGLSETIGSPRCTVQFIHESVKDFLLQGDRLYNLWPKLGSNLIGNSHLRLRDVCLEYLSSNTGEDIISQGTKNCEEAGSTSPFLEYAAENALFHADKAASFGIQQPDFASIFPNQQWIRFHKEKSQQSYPDDTRGLYIVFEKDTPSLLPSYPSVVDYFEIRSEPCGCPLLAAIMRKSHNILQVVRNRLLASIPSECFPEIDFSHFKKTELRRSLGSSFDFSSSKRSLISYLAEYGDPVFLVAAIQQDSEDLHSHRKFSSDDAIHNAVALGHETSEMDSKQHQSSSSEAHKTPSENGISESSQPHRQPQRTFKLFEFHHAFGCDAHHFIFIQRESNSEALATFEENLGADIGQGHGMIQSFSRIFTETDLKNIQSSCLEILAGFSATSGHVTYRAILGKIEVKSCGDKDGDVWFDDTFTDKYPHWDTGFNIDSSQVIDLEEDTFV
;
A
#
# COMPACT_ATOMS: atom_id res chain seq x y z
N MET A 1 -63.71 -25.55 -22.07
CA MET A 1 -64.37 -26.59 -21.24
C MET A 1 -63.87 -26.36 -19.83
N ASN A 2 -64.56 -25.51 -19.06
CA ASN A 2 -65.66 -25.82 -18.12
C ASN A 2 -65.12 -26.28 -16.75
N ASN A 3 -65.61 -25.88 -15.58
CA ASN A 3 -66.34 -24.73 -15.02
C ASN A 3 -66.65 -25.11 -13.55
N MET A 4 -66.79 -24.10 -12.66
CA MET A 4 -67.70 -24.03 -11.49
C MET A 4 -67.48 -24.83 -10.17
N HIS A 5 -67.19 -24.07 -9.10
CA HIS A 5 -68.05 -23.66 -7.96
C HIS A 5 -68.91 -24.63 -7.08
N ILE A 6 -69.11 -24.18 -5.81
CA ILE A 6 -70.27 -24.35 -4.85
C ILE A 6 -70.11 -25.46 -3.77
N THR A 7 -70.42 -25.39 -2.45
CA THR A 7 -70.81 -24.38 -1.40
C THR A 7 -70.90 -25.06 0.01
N THR A 8 -70.97 -24.22 1.08
CA THR A 8 -71.87 -24.25 2.31
C THR A 8 -71.73 -25.23 3.49
N GLU A 9 -71.31 -24.68 4.65
CA GLU A 9 -72.06 -24.37 5.90
C GLU A 9 -72.81 -25.40 6.80
N ALA A 10 -72.43 -25.39 8.10
CA ALA A 10 -73.22 -25.06 9.32
C ALA A 10 -73.80 -26.13 10.30
N CYS A 11 -73.59 -25.82 11.60
CA CYS A 11 -74.54 -25.79 12.76
C CYS A 11 -74.41 -26.74 14.00
N TYR A 12 -74.07 -26.10 15.16
CA TYR A 12 -74.82 -26.01 16.45
C TYR A 12 -74.64 -26.97 17.69
N LYS A 13 -74.13 -26.37 18.79
CA LYS A 13 -74.62 -26.21 20.21
C LYS A 13 -74.53 -27.28 21.36
N ARG A 14 -73.74 -26.89 22.43
CA ARG A 14 -73.98 -26.76 23.93
C ARG A 14 -74.30 -27.99 24.85
N PRO A 15 -74.25 -27.95 26.23
CA PRO A 15 -73.78 -26.94 27.26
C PRO A 15 -73.07 -27.45 28.59
N GLY A 16 -72.53 -26.50 29.42
CA GLY A 16 -72.50 -26.46 30.93
C GLY A 16 -71.27 -27.06 31.67
N GLU A 17 -70.75 -26.64 32.85
CA GLU A 17 -70.96 -25.56 33.84
C GLU A 17 -69.78 -25.55 34.89
N LYS A 18 -69.25 -24.37 35.24
CA LYS A 18 -68.80 -23.79 36.56
C LYS A 18 -67.72 -24.33 37.55
N ASP A 19 -66.88 -23.34 37.93
CA ASP A 19 -66.40 -22.85 39.26
C ASP A 19 -65.06 -23.33 39.93
N ASP A 20 -64.17 -22.33 40.06
CA ASP A 20 -63.35 -21.86 41.21
C ASP A 20 -61.92 -22.36 41.58
N ASP A 21 -61.02 -21.38 41.50
CA ASP A 21 -59.96 -20.90 42.42
C ASP A 21 -58.59 -21.58 42.67
N ALA A 22 -57.57 -20.74 42.37
CA ALA A 22 -56.33 -20.43 43.11
C ALA A 22 -55.15 -21.42 43.21
N GLY A 23 -54.01 -21.00 42.62
CA GLY A 23 -52.80 -20.74 43.44
C GLY A 23 -51.58 -21.69 43.35
N PHE A 24 -50.69 -21.38 42.40
CA PHE A 24 -49.21 -21.32 42.44
C PHE A 24 -48.30 -22.58 42.53
N GLU A 25 -47.51 -22.71 41.43
CA GLU A 25 -46.05 -22.99 41.29
C GLU A 25 -45.40 -24.23 41.98
N GLN A 26 -44.40 -24.93 41.43
CA GLN A 26 -43.40 -24.64 40.39
C GLN A 26 -42.73 -25.96 39.95
N GLY A 27 -42.38 -26.07 38.66
CA GLY A 27 -41.13 -26.66 38.13
C GLY A 27 -40.87 -28.18 38.19
N ARG A 28 -40.89 -28.85 37.02
CA ARG A 28 -39.75 -29.60 36.44
C ARG A 28 -40.08 -30.27 35.09
N ASN A 29 -39.09 -30.20 34.19
CA ASN A 29 -38.69 -31.16 33.15
C ASN A 29 -39.62 -31.47 31.96
N ASN A 30 -39.07 -31.48 30.73
CA ASN A 30 -38.60 -32.74 30.09
C ASN A 30 -38.13 -32.60 28.63
N SER A 31 -37.24 -33.54 28.29
CA SER A 31 -36.82 -34.09 26.98
C SER A 31 -37.97 -34.59 26.08
N ARG A 32 -37.80 -34.60 24.73
CA ARG A 32 -37.87 -35.80 23.83
C ARG A 32 -38.17 -35.55 22.31
N TYR A 33 -37.32 -36.18 21.48
CA TYR A 33 -37.47 -36.96 20.20
C TYR A 33 -38.18 -36.47 18.91
N TRP A 34 -37.52 -36.84 17.78
CA TRP A 34 -37.97 -36.80 16.37
C TRP A 34 -38.44 -38.18 15.86
N THR A 35 -39.46 -38.22 14.98
CA THR A 35 -39.69 -39.27 13.94
C THR A 35 -40.54 -38.75 12.77
N ASP A 36 -40.29 -39.29 11.57
CA ASP A 36 -40.80 -38.95 10.21
C ASP A 36 -42.25 -39.34 9.86
N GLY A 37 -42.86 -38.69 8.83
CA GLY A 37 -43.97 -39.24 8.02
C GLY A 37 -45.04 -38.24 7.48
N ILE A 38 -45.22 -38.18 6.15
CA ILE A 38 -46.15 -37.34 5.32
C ILE A 38 -47.51 -38.09 5.09
N PRO A 39 -48.67 -37.55 4.58
CA PRO A 39 -49.29 -36.20 4.44
C PRO A 39 -50.77 -36.10 4.92
N SER A 40 -51.34 -34.88 4.93
CA SER A 40 -52.71 -34.49 4.46
C SER A 40 -53.37 -33.43 5.36
N ALA A 41 -53.92 -32.39 4.75
CA ALA A 41 -54.50 -31.23 5.42
C ALA A 41 -55.96 -31.46 5.83
N ILE A 42 -56.30 -31.27 7.11
CA ILE A 42 -57.56 -30.67 7.63
C ILE A 42 -57.22 -29.98 8.96
N GLY A 43 -57.63 -28.73 9.12
CA GLY A 43 -57.11 -27.81 10.13
C GLY A 43 -57.75 -27.83 11.52
N ALA A 44 -56.93 -27.29 12.44
CA ALA A 44 -57.22 -26.55 13.66
C ALA A 44 -57.69 -27.31 14.91
N SER A 45 -56.77 -27.48 15.86
CA SER A 45 -56.72 -26.64 17.07
C SER A 45 -55.54 -27.09 17.93
N SER A 46 -54.43 -26.38 17.83
CA SER A 46 -53.33 -26.50 18.78
C SER A 46 -52.89 -25.10 19.17
N THR A 47 -52.95 -24.82 20.46
CA THR A 47 -52.28 -23.70 21.12
C THR A 47 -50.79 -23.68 20.74
N SER A 48 -50.44 -23.08 19.61
CA SER A 48 -49.06 -22.72 19.31
C SER A 48 -48.81 -21.39 20.00
N SER A 49 -47.99 -21.41 21.04
CA SER A 49 -47.23 -20.21 21.43
C SER A 49 -46.68 -19.61 20.13
N LEU A 50 -47.06 -18.37 19.81
CA LEU A 50 -46.52 -17.61 18.69
C LEU A 50 -45.00 -17.50 18.88
N ARG A 51 -44.23 -18.50 18.42
CA ARG A 51 -42.78 -18.35 18.24
C ARG A 51 -42.64 -17.28 17.17
N SER A 52 -42.21 -16.09 17.57
CA SER A 52 -41.87 -15.01 16.66
C SER A 52 -40.96 -15.57 15.58
N LYS A 53 -41.32 -15.36 14.31
CA LYS A 53 -40.52 -15.82 13.18
C LYS A 53 -39.15 -15.14 13.26
N LEU A 54 -38.10 -15.91 13.51
CA LEU A 54 -36.75 -15.40 13.59
C LEU A 54 -36.34 -14.77 12.25
N SER A 55 -35.58 -13.70 12.33
CA SER A 55 -35.06 -12.89 11.24
C SER A 55 -33.53 -12.95 11.24
N TYR A 56 -32.92 -12.39 10.20
CA TYR A 56 -31.46 -12.27 10.11
C TYR A 56 -30.83 -11.48 11.28
N ALA A 57 -31.57 -10.53 11.87
CA ALA A 57 -31.10 -9.73 13.00
C ALA A 57 -31.14 -10.47 14.33
N ASP A 58 -31.77 -11.65 14.41
CA ASP A 58 -31.87 -12.39 15.67
C ASP A 58 -30.63 -13.25 15.95
N TYR A 59 -29.71 -13.39 15.00
CA TYR A 59 -28.50 -14.22 15.11
C TYR A 59 -27.29 -13.38 15.55
N THR A 60 -26.63 -13.83 16.62
CA THR A 60 -25.55 -13.10 17.29
C THR A 60 -24.21 -13.81 17.25
N VAL A 61 -24.19 -15.09 16.88
CA VAL A 61 -22.97 -15.90 16.71
C VAL A 61 -22.84 -16.35 15.27
N ALA A 62 -21.68 -16.13 14.68
CA ALA A 62 -21.29 -16.76 13.43
C ALA A 62 -20.24 -17.82 13.62
N TRP A 63 -20.46 -18.94 12.93
CA TRP A 63 -19.60 -20.10 12.97
C TRP A 63 -19.28 -20.54 11.54
N ILE A 64 -18.04 -20.29 11.11
CA ILE A 64 -17.55 -20.63 9.78
C ILE A 64 -16.77 -21.94 9.85
N CYS A 65 -17.04 -22.84 8.89
CA CYS A 65 -16.35 -24.10 8.67
C CYS A 65 -15.74 -24.12 7.27
N ALA A 66 -14.61 -24.80 7.08
CA ALA A 66 -13.99 -24.98 5.76
C ALA A 66 -14.58 -26.19 5.01
N LEU A 67 -14.88 -27.28 5.71
CA LEU A 67 -15.26 -28.56 5.12
C LEU A 67 -16.67 -29.00 5.51
N PRO A 68 -17.37 -29.78 4.65
CA PRO A 68 -18.69 -30.34 4.98
C PRO A 68 -18.69 -31.17 6.27
N LYS A 69 -17.60 -31.90 6.56
CA LYS A 69 -17.47 -32.69 7.78
C LYS A 69 -17.40 -31.83 9.04
N GLU A 70 -16.79 -30.65 8.95
CA GLU A 70 -16.73 -29.66 10.04
C GLU A 70 -18.09 -29.00 10.24
N ARG A 71 -18.78 -28.62 9.15
CA ARG A 71 -20.17 -28.12 9.24
C ARG A 71 -21.09 -29.16 9.88
N ALA A 72 -20.95 -30.44 9.52
CA ALA A 72 -21.74 -31.50 10.13
C ALA A 72 -21.49 -31.60 11.64
N ALA A 73 -20.23 -31.56 12.08
CA ALA A 73 -19.85 -31.53 13.49
C ALA A 73 -20.41 -30.29 14.22
N ALA A 74 -20.32 -29.09 13.62
CA ALA A 74 -20.88 -27.86 14.18
C ALA A 74 -22.40 -27.92 14.30
N THR A 75 -23.10 -28.41 13.28
CA THR A 75 -24.57 -28.41 13.24
C THR A 75 -25.21 -29.41 14.22
N VAL A 76 -24.47 -30.43 14.68
CA VAL A 76 -24.95 -31.32 15.76
C VAL A 76 -24.69 -30.78 17.16
N MET A 77 -23.90 -29.71 17.29
CA MET A 77 -23.69 -29.03 18.57
C MET A 77 -24.85 -28.10 18.95
N LEU A 78 -25.72 -27.73 18.00
CA LEU A 78 -26.90 -26.92 18.25
C LEU A 78 -27.89 -27.64 19.18
N ASP A 79 -28.48 -26.91 20.12
CA ASP A 79 -29.51 -27.42 21.02
C ASP A 79 -30.85 -27.57 20.27
N ASP A 80 -31.27 -26.51 19.56
CA ASP A 80 -32.39 -26.52 18.63
C ASP A 80 -31.97 -26.01 17.24
N ARG A 81 -32.59 -26.57 16.19
CA ARG A 81 -32.45 -26.07 14.82
C ARG A 81 -33.61 -25.15 14.46
N HIS A 82 -33.31 -24.02 13.85
CA HIS A 82 -34.32 -23.08 13.37
C HIS A 82 -34.68 -23.36 11.90
N GLU A 83 -35.84 -22.89 11.47
CA GLU A 83 -36.23 -22.92 10.07
C GLU A 83 -35.30 -22.05 9.21
N GLY A 84 -35.10 -22.45 7.95
CA GLY A 84 -34.29 -21.69 7.01
C GLY A 84 -34.88 -20.32 6.69
N LEU A 85 -34.04 -19.29 6.68
CA LEU A 85 -34.42 -17.96 6.23
C LEU A 85 -34.39 -17.83 4.70
N PRO A 86 -35.23 -16.97 4.09
CA PRO A 86 -35.19 -16.73 2.65
C PRO A 86 -33.83 -16.15 2.25
N ARG A 87 -33.15 -16.79 1.29
CA ARG A 87 -31.84 -16.35 0.81
C ARG A 87 -31.89 -14.90 0.31
N LEU A 88 -30.98 -14.07 0.83
CA LEU A 88 -30.85 -12.68 0.41
C LEU A 88 -30.21 -12.58 -0.99
N PRO A 89 -30.69 -11.66 -1.85
CA PRO A 89 -30.05 -11.38 -3.14
C PRO A 89 -28.57 -11.03 -2.96
N GLY A 90 -27.72 -11.54 -3.85
CA GLY A 90 -26.27 -11.30 -3.81
C GLY A 90 -25.49 -12.13 -2.78
N ASP A 91 -26.15 -12.80 -1.82
CA ASP A 91 -25.49 -13.73 -0.90
C ASP A 91 -25.43 -15.14 -1.51
N THR A 92 -24.22 -15.66 -1.71
CA THR A 92 -23.99 -17.00 -2.28
C THR A 92 -23.88 -18.12 -1.26
N ASN A 93 -23.84 -17.79 0.03
CA ASN A 93 -23.63 -18.76 1.09
C ASN A 93 -24.86 -19.64 1.36
N SER A 94 -24.60 -20.81 1.93
CA SER A 94 -25.62 -21.70 2.48
C SER A 94 -25.50 -21.76 4.00
N TYR A 95 -26.54 -21.29 4.68
CA TYR A 95 -26.58 -21.21 6.14
C TYR A 95 -27.37 -22.35 6.78
N SER A 96 -26.94 -22.73 7.98
CA SER A 96 -27.71 -23.53 8.93
C SER A 96 -27.97 -22.67 10.15
N PHE A 97 -29.15 -22.83 10.74
CA PHE A 97 -29.62 -21.95 11.80
C PHE A 97 -29.97 -22.77 13.04
N GLY A 98 -29.66 -22.24 14.21
CA GLY A 98 -30.09 -22.82 15.48
C GLY A 98 -29.66 -21.98 16.65
N ASN A 99 -29.65 -22.59 17.83
CA ASN A 99 -29.17 -21.96 19.05
C ASN A 99 -28.26 -22.89 19.86
N ILE A 100 -27.44 -22.30 20.73
CA ILE A 100 -26.83 -22.98 21.88
C ILE A 100 -27.17 -22.14 23.10
N ARG A 101 -27.91 -22.71 24.05
CA ARG A 101 -28.54 -21.99 25.18
C ARG A 101 -29.35 -20.78 24.68
N GLN A 102 -28.84 -19.57 24.88
CA GLN A 102 -29.50 -18.30 24.53
C GLN A 102 -28.82 -17.60 23.35
N HIS A 103 -27.80 -18.22 22.76
CA HIS A 103 -27.10 -17.70 21.60
C HIS A 103 -27.73 -18.24 20.33
N ASN A 104 -28.26 -17.36 19.48
CA ASN A 104 -28.71 -17.73 18.15
C ASN A 104 -27.51 -17.76 17.20
N ILE A 105 -27.30 -18.92 16.58
CA ILE A 105 -26.10 -19.25 15.81
C ILE A 105 -26.44 -19.43 14.35
N VAL A 106 -25.67 -18.77 13.48
CA VAL A 106 -25.62 -19.05 12.06
C VAL A 106 -24.32 -19.80 11.73
N ILE A 107 -24.47 -20.96 11.10
CA ILE A 107 -23.36 -21.82 10.66
C ILE A 107 -23.28 -21.80 9.13
N THR A 108 -22.10 -21.52 8.58
CA THR A 108 -21.85 -21.61 7.14
C THR A 108 -20.61 -22.45 6.84
N CYS A 109 -20.48 -22.90 5.60
CA CYS A 109 -19.32 -23.65 5.13
C CYS A 109 -18.83 -23.06 3.81
N LEU A 110 -17.53 -23.15 3.56
CA LEU A 110 -16.96 -22.82 2.26
C LEU A 110 -17.56 -23.72 1.15
N PRO A 111 -17.62 -23.25 -0.11
CA PRO A 111 -18.15 -24.03 -1.23
C PRO A 111 -17.41 -25.36 -1.41
N SER A 112 -18.11 -26.40 -1.83
CA SER A 112 -17.53 -27.75 -1.96
C SER A 112 -16.34 -27.75 -2.93
N GLY A 113 -15.18 -28.24 -2.48
CA GLY A 113 -13.95 -28.27 -3.27
C GLY A 113 -13.17 -26.94 -3.29
N HIS A 114 -13.68 -25.91 -2.61
CA HIS A 114 -13.03 -24.63 -2.45
C HIS A 114 -12.59 -24.46 -0.98
N TYR A 115 -11.29 -24.26 -0.77
CA TYR A 115 -10.69 -23.95 0.52
C TYR A 115 -9.68 -22.81 0.33
N GLY A 116 -8.98 -22.42 1.40
CA GLY A 116 -8.00 -21.33 1.33
C GLY A 116 -8.57 -19.96 1.71
N THR A 117 -7.66 -19.01 1.90
CA THR A 117 -7.92 -17.70 2.50
C THR A 117 -8.94 -16.86 1.72
N VAL A 118 -8.87 -16.86 0.38
CA VAL A 118 -9.76 -16.07 -0.49
C VAL A 118 -11.23 -16.49 -0.35
N ASN A 119 -11.48 -17.80 -0.37
CA ASN A 119 -12.86 -18.32 -0.25
C ASN A 119 -13.42 -18.07 1.15
N ALA A 120 -12.58 -18.19 2.18
CA ALA A 120 -12.97 -17.84 3.55
C ALA A 120 -13.39 -16.36 3.65
N ALA A 121 -12.61 -15.45 3.05
CA ALA A 121 -12.93 -14.03 3.03
C ALA A 121 -14.28 -13.71 2.35
N VAL A 122 -14.54 -14.33 1.18
CA VAL A 122 -15.82 -14.15 0.45
C VAL A 122 -17.01 -14.64 1.29
N VAL A 123 -16.89 -15.82 1.89
CA VAL A 123 -17.95 -16.40 2.74
C VAL A 123 -18.19 -15.51 3.96
N ALA A 124 -17.13 -15.06 4.61
CA ALA A 124 -17.25 -14.19 5.78
C ALA A 124 -17.87 -12.83 5.44
N ASN A 125 -17.51 -12.22 4.32
CA ASN A 125 -18.08 -10.94 3.89
C ASN A 125 -19.59 -11.06 3.63
N ASN A 126 -20.01 -12.09 2.89
CA ASN A 126 -21.43 -12.37 2.66
C ASN A 126 -22.20 -12.60 3.97
N LEU A 127 -21.62 -13.35 4.89
CA LEU A 127 -22.22 -13.61 6.20
C LEU A 127 -22.31 -12.33 7.03
N ALA A 128 -21.26 -11.51 7.08
CA ALA A 128 -21.25 -10.25 7.82
C ALA A 128 -22.31 -9.28 7.29
N ARG A 129 -22.47 -9.22 5.96
CA ARG A 129 -23.49 -8.41 5.29
C ARG A 129 -24.92 -8.89 5.61
N SER A 130 -25.14 -10.19 5.59
CA SER A 130 -26.48 -10.78 5.78
C SER A 130 -26.94 -10.77 7.23
N PHE A 131 -26.03 -10.80 8.20
CA PHE A 131 -26.33 -10.95 9.63
C PHE A 131 -25.75 -9.79 10.46
N PRO A 132 -26.47 -8.67 10.56
CA PRO A 132 -25.92 -7.43 11.09
C PRO A 132 -25.69 -7.45 12.62
N GLN A 133 -26.27 -8.42 13.35
CA GLN A 133 -26.18 -8.50 14.81
C GLN A 133 -25.15 -9.54 15.30
N ILE A 134 -24.29 -10.06 14.41
CA ILE A 134 -23.20 -10.95 14.83
C ILE A 134 -22.18 -10.18 15.67
N VAL A 135 -22.02 -10.63 16.91
CA VAL A 135 -21.02 -10.16 17.85
C VAL A 135 -19.89 -11.19 17.99
N PHE A 136 -20.24 -12.47 18.12
CA PHE A 136 -19.27 -13.53 18.33
C PHE A 136 -18.96 -14.24 17.01
N ARG A 137 -17.68 -14.38 16.68
CA ARG A 137 -17.21 -14.88 15.39
C ARG A 137 -16.23 -16.01 15.61
N LEU A 138 -16.54 -17.18 15.06
CA LEU A 138 -15.76 -18.41 15.21
C LEU A 138 -15.36 -18.96 13.85
N MET A 139 -14.10 -19.35 13.71
CA MET A 139 -13.63 -20.23 12.65
C MET A 139 -13.25 -21.56 13.29
N VAL A 140 -14.07 -22.60 13.07
CA VAL A 140 -13.88 -23.90 13.73
C VAL A 140 -13.73 -24.98 12.67
N GLY A 141 -12.69 -25.79 12.82
CA GLY A 141 -12.44 -26.86 11.89
C GLY A 141 -11.28 -27.74 12.34
N ILE A 142 -10.68 -28.45 11.38
CA ILE A 142 -9.50 -29.27 11.61
C ILE A 142 -8.23 -28.51 11.26
N GLY A 143 -7.12 -28.93 11.86
CA GLY A 143 -5.79 -28.47 11.53
C GLY A 143 -4.76 -29.57 11.76
N GLY A 144 -3.52 -29.34 11.34
CA GLY A 144 -2.40 -30.24 11.61
C GLY A 144 -1.57 -29.74 12.79
N GLY A 145 -1.24 -30.60 13.73
CA GLY A 145 -0.59 -30.25 14.99
C GLY A 145 0.94 -30.25 14.90
N VAL A 146 1.56 -29.48 15.80
CA VAL A 146 3.02 -29.35 15.90
C VAL A 146 3.49 -29.95 17.23
N PRO A 147 3.94 -31.22 17.25
CA PRO A 147 4.23 -31.94 18.50
C PRO A 147 5.62 -31.67 19.10
N ASN A 148 6.55 -31.09 18.34
CA ASN A 148 7.96 -30.91 18.74
C ASN A 148 8.22 -29.59 19.48
N ILE A 149 7.38 -29.26 20.47
CA ILE A 149 7.51 -28.02 21.26
C ILE A 149 7.83 -28.37 22.72
N PRO A 150 8.86 -27.74 23.33
CA PRO A 150 9.21 -28.02 24.72
C PRO A 150 8.01 -27.86 25.67
N ASN A 151 7.76 -28.86 26.50
CA ASN A 151 6.67 -28.91 27.49
C ASN A 151 5.24 -28.90 26.94
N ILE A 152 5.03 -29.07 25.63
CA ILE A 152 3.70 -29.18 25.01
C ILE A 152 3.61 -30.50 24.23
N ASP A 153 2.79 -31.42 24.70
CA ASP A 153 2.51 -32.70 24.03
C ASP A 153 1.20 -32.60 23.26
N ILE A 154 1.25 -32.31 21.94
CA ILE A 154 0.06 -32.25 21.08
C ILE A 154 -0.24 -33.63 20.49
N ARG A 155 -1.49 -34.09 20.63
CA ARG A 155 -1.98 -35.39 20.12
C ARG A 155 -3.12 -35.28 19.12
N LEU A 156 -3.28 -36.31 18.29
CA LEU A 156 -4.43 -36.38 17.39
C LEU A 156 -5.74 -36.38 18.21
N GLY A 157 -6.69 -35.55 17.79
CA GLY A 157 -7.93 -35.29 18.51
C GLY A 157 -7.87 -34.17 19.55
N ASP A 158 -6.67 -33.70 19.95
CA ASP A 158 -6.53 -32.50 20.78
C ASP A 158 -7.05 -31.26 20.06
N ILE A 159 -7.21 -30.18 20.83
CA ILE A 159 -7.79 -28.92 20.38
C ILE A 159 -6.76 -27.82 20.57
N VAL A 160 -6.50 -27.06 19.52
CA VAL A 160 -5.69 -25.84 19.58
C VAL A 160 -6.61 -24.64 19.42
N VAL A 161 -6.54 -23.73 20.38
CA VAL A 161 -7.28 -22.47 20.41
C VAL A 161 -6.29 -21.34 20.11
N GLY A 162 -6.56 -20.61 19.03
CA GLY A 162 -5.70 -19.53 18.56
C GLY A 162 -5.71 -18.36 19.53
N HIS A 163 -4.63 -18.21 20.31
CA HIS A 163 -4.37 -16.96 21.04
C HIS A 163 -4.05 -15.83 20.04
N ASP A 164 -3.40 -16.20 18.94
CA ASP A 164 -3.16 -15.37 17.76
C ASP A 164 -3.03 -16.28 16.53
N VAL A 165 -3.11 -15.65 15.35
CA VAL A 165 -3.02 -16.29 14.05
C VAL A 165 -1.89 -15.64 13.26
N LEU A 166 -0.96 -16.44 12.74
CA LEU A 166 0.18 -15.99 11.94
C LEU A 166 -0.01 -16.42 10.49
N GLN A 167 0.02 -15.50 9.53
CA GLN A 167 -0.02 -15.88 8.11
C GLN A 167 1.36 -16.35 7.65
N TYR A 168 1.62 -17.65 7.75
CA TYR A 168 2.97 -18.20 7.63
C TYR A 168 3.50 -18.23 6.19
N ASP A 169 2.63 -18.13 5.18
CA ASP A 169 3.00 -18.14 3.77
C ASP A 169 3.04 -16.74 3.12
N LEU A 170 2.79 -15.69 3.91
CA LEU A 170 2.99 -14.30 3.49
C LEU A 170 4.43 -13.88 3.76
N GLY A 171 5.18 -13.67 2.69
CA GLY A 171 6.60 -13.43 2.80
C GLY A 171 7.26 -13.22 1.45
N LYS A 172 8.58 -13.06 1.50
CA LYS A 172 9.43 -12.88 0.32
C LYS A 172 10.31 -14.11 0.18
N THR A 173 10.36 -14.66 -1.03
CA THR A 173 11.37 -15.66 -1.38
C THR A 173 12.64 -14.90 -1.75
N THR A 174 13.74 -15.17 -1.06
CA THR A 174 15.05 -14.56 -1.31
C THR A 174 15.86 -15.40 -2.29
N GLN A 175 17.00 -14.86 -2.74
CA GLN A 175 17.93 -15.56 -3.64
C GLN A 175 18.36 -16.89 -3.00
N GLY A 176 18.22 -18.00 -3.73
CA GLY A 176 18.41 -19.36 -3.19
C GLY A 176 17.12 -20.11 -2.87
N GLY A 177 15.94 -19.48 -2.99
CA GLY A 177 14.64 -20.13 -2.80
C GLY A 177 14.18 -20.21 -1.34
N GLU A 178 14.89 -19.55 -0.42
CA GLU A 178 14.52 -19.47 0.98
C GLU A 178 13.33 -18.52 1.18
N PHE A 179 12.34 -18.96 1.95
CA PHE A 179 11.12 -18.19 2.17
C PHE A 179 11.17 -17.48 3.53
N HIS A 180 11.16 -16.13 3.51
CA HIS A 180 11.09 -15.32 4.72
C HIS A 180 9.68 -14.79 4.93
N CYS A 181 9.02 -15.32 5.96
CA CYS A 181 7.73 -14.82 6.44
C CYS A 181 7.84 -13.37 6.91
N THR A 182 6.99 -12.50 6.37
CA THR A 182 6.89 -11.08 6.74
C THR A 182 5.63 -10.76 7.54
N SER A 183 4.78 -11.75 7.80
CA SER A 183 3.56 -11.59 8.61
C SER A 183 3.85 -11.48 10.10
N SER A 184 3.00 -10.73 10.81
CA SER A 184 2.95 -10.65 12.27
C SER A 184 1.70 -11.37 12.80
N PRO A 185 1.76 -12.02 13.97
CA PRO A 185 0.58 -12.66 14.56
C PRO A 185 -0.53 -11.66 14.90
N VAL A 186 -1.77 -11.99 14.55
CA VAL A 186 -2.97 -11.17 14.81
C VAL A 186 -3.84 -11.84 15.88
N LYS A 187 -4.27 -11.07 16.88
CA LYS A 187 -5.07 -11.56 18.01
C LYS A 187 -6.58 -11.54 17.70
N PRO A 188 -7.37 -12.52 18.20
CA PRO A 188 -8.83 -12.49 18.15
C PRO A 188 -9.44 -11.29 18.91
N PRO A 189 -10.74 -10.99 18.71
CA PRO A 189 -11.44 -9.94 19.46
C PRO A 189 -11.30 -10.09 20.99
N PRO A 190 -11.14 -8.98 21.75
CA PRO A 190 -10.96 -9.03 23.20
C PRO A 190 -12.05 -9.78 23.95
N GLU A 191 -13.30 -9.73 23.48
CA GLU A 191 -14.44 -10.42 24.08
C GLU A 191 -14.25 -11.95 24.02
N MET A 192 -13.72 -12.45 22.89
CA MET A 192 -13.42 -13.87 22.72
C MET A 192 -12.24 -14.31 23.60
N LEU A 193 -11.19 -13.49 23.69
CA LEU A 193 -10.03 -13.77 24.55
C LEU A 193 -10.38 -13.73 26.04
N THR A 194 -11.32 -12.86 26.42
CA THR A 194 -11.85 -12.80 27.79
C THR A 194 -12.62 -14.08 28.12
N ALA A 195 -13.51 -14.52 27.22
CA ALA A 195 -14.24 -15.77 27.39
C ALA A 195 -13.32 -17.01 27.47
N VAL A 196 -12.27 -17.03 26.64
CA VAL A 196 -11.23 -18.08 26.70
C VAL A 196 -10.49 -18.06 28.04
N SER A 197 -10.15 -16.87 28.56
CA SER A 197 -9.46 -16.73 29.85
C SER A 197 -10.33 -17.19 31.02
N GLU A 198 -11.62 -16.86 30.99
CA GLU A 198 -12.60 -17.32 31.98
C GLU A 198 -12.78 -18.83 31.95
N LEU A 199 -12.97 -19.42 30.76
CA LEU A 199 -13.12 -20.86 30.60
C LEU A 199 -11.85 -21.61 31.05
N ARG A 200 -10.67 -21.09 30.69
CA ARG A 200 -9.39 -21.64 31.16
C ARG A 200 -9.28 -21.58 32.68
N GLY A 201 -9.69 -20.48 33.31
CA GLY A 201 -9.76 -20.35 34.76
C GLY A 201 -10.71 -21.38 35.40
N CYS A 202 -11.84 -21.67 34.76
CA CYS A 202 -12.76 -22.73 35.20
C CYS A 202 -12.11 -24.11 35.15
N HIS A 203 -11.34 -24.40 34.10
CA HIS A 203 -10.64 -25.68 33.93
C HIS A 203 -9.52 -25.95 34.96
N GLU A 204 -9.08 -24.94 35.73
CA GLU A 204 -8.13 -25.12 36.83
C GLU A 204 -8.75 -25.82 38.05
N TYR A 205 -10.07 -25.75 38.23
CA TYR A 205 -10.79 -26.36 39.37
C TYR A 205 -11.95 -27.29 38.97
N GLU A 206 -12.43 -27.22 37.72
CA GLU A 206 -13.44 -28.11 37.14
C GLU A 206 -12.90 -28.90 35.94
N GLN A 207 -13.47 -30.07 35.66
CA GLN A 207 -13.12 -30.82 34.45
C GLN A 207 -13.85 -30.24 33.23
N SER A 208 -13.15 -30.18 32.08
CA SER A 208 -13.77 -29.78 30.81
C SER A 208 -14.98 -30.66 30.44
N GLN A 209 -16.01 -30.01 29.92
CA GLN A 209 -17.25 -30.65 29.49
C GLN A 209 -17.17 -31.30 28.12
N ILE A 210 -16.05 -31.15 27.37
CA ILE A 210 -15.89 -31.73 26.02
C ILE A 210 -16.27 -33.21 26.00
N SER A 211 -15.74 -34.00 26.93
CA SER A 211 -16.00 -35.45 26.96
C SER A 211 -17.47 -35.79 27.22
N ALA A 212 -18.17 -34.95 28.00
CA ALA A 212 -19.60 -35.10 28.26
C ALA A 212 -20.43 -34.70 27.02
N ILE A 213 -20.10 -33.57 26.38
CA ILE A 213 -20.73 -33.09 25.14
C ILE A 213 -20.59 -34.13 24.04
N LEU A 214 -19.39 -34.68 23.83
CA LEU A 214 -19.15 -35.70 22.80
C LEU A 214 -19.98 -36.97 23.06
N ARG A 215 -20.01 -37.45 24.32
CA ARG A 215 -20.82 -38.62 24.69
C ARG A 215 -22.31 -38.40 24.42
N ASP A 216 -22.80 -37.20 24.73
CA ASP A 216 -24.19 -36.82 24.47
C ASP A 216 -24.50 -36.86 22.97
N VAL A 217 -23.69 -36.21 22.14
CA VAL A 217 -23.83 -36.18 20.67
C VAL A 217 -23.83 -37.60 20.09
N TYR A 218 -22.87 -38.45 20.49
CA TYR A 218 -22.77 -39.81 19.97
C TYR A 218 -23.94 -40.72 20.39
N SER A 219 -24.57 -40.44 21.53
CA SER A 219 -25.71 -41.21 22.00
C SER A 219 -27.02 -40.82 21.31
N HIS A 220 -27.16 -39.55 20.91
CA HIS A 220 -28.40 -39.00 20.35
C HIS A 220 -28.42 -38.89 18.82
N VAL A 221 -27.26 -38.90 18.15
CA VAL A 221 -27.17 -38.74 16.70
C VAL A 221 -26.50 -39.97 16.07
N PRO A 222 -27.26 -40.99 15.62
CA PRO A 222 -26.70 -42.24 15.08
C PRO A 222 -25.74 -42.06 13.90
N GLY A 223 -25.92 -41.00 13.11
CA GLY A 223 -25.02 -40.66 11.99
C GLY A 223 -23.62 -40.21 12.42
N MET A 224 -23.41 -39.88 13.69
CA MET A 224 -22.12 -39.41 14.24
C MET A 224 -21.22 -40.55 14.75
N LYS A 225 -21.55 -41.82 14.49
CA LYS A 225 -20.69 -42.96 14.87
C LYS A 225 -19.30 -42.91 14.22
N HIS A 226 -19.20 -42.41 12.99
CA HIS A 226 -17.92 -42.24 12.27
C HIS A 226 -17.10 -41.04 12.75
N TYR A 227 -17.65 -40.23 13.67
CA TYR A 227 -17.01 -39.07 14.28
C TYR A 227 -16.43 -39.37 15.67
N GLN A 228 -16.46 -40.64 16.09
CA GLN A 228 -15.83 -41.09 17.34
C GLN A 228 -14.33 -41.28 17.18
N ASN A 229 -13.62 -41.35 18.31
CA ASN A 229 -12.19 -41.64 18.33
C ASN A 229 -11.89 -42.94 17.54
N PRO A 230 -11.03 -42.90 16.51
CA PRO A 230 -10.76 -44.05 15.66
C PRO A 230 -9.87 -45.08 16.38
N VAL A 231 -10.48 -46.00 17.14
CA VAL A 231 -9.78 -47.06 17.89
C VAL A 231 -8.86 -47.93 17.02
N HIS A 232 -9.20 -48.09 15.74
CA HIS A 232 -8.45 -48.90 14.77
C HIS A 232 -7.25 -48.17 14.16
N CYS A 233 -7.15 -46.84 14.32
CA CYS A 233 -6.05 -46.03 13.85
C CYS A 233 -5.46 -45.25 15.04
N PRO A 234 -4.58 -45.87 15.84
CA PRO A 234 -4.01 -45.20 17.02
C PRO A 234 -3.18 -43.99 16.63
N ASP A 235 -3.03 -43.05 17.57
CA ASP A 235 -2.17 -41.88 17.40
C ASP A 235 -0.69 -42.31 17.28
N ARG A 236 -0.13 -42.11 16.08
CA ARG A 236 1.24 -42.47 15.72
C ARG A 236 2.01 -41.21 15.33
N LEU A 237 3.05 -40.89 16.11
CA LEU A 237 4.01 -39.85 15.78
C LEU A 237 5.34 -40.51 15.42
N PHE A 238 5.81 -40.29 14.20
CA PHE A 238 7.10 -40.77 13.74
C PHE A 238 8.19 -39.72 13.97
N ASP A 239 9.44 -40.18 14.03
CA ASP A 239 10.62 -39.31 14.02
C ASP A 239 10.60 -38.37 12.81
N SER A 240 10.96 -37.09 12.99
CA SER A 240 10.84 -36.07 11.95
C SER A 240 11.72 -36.34 10.73
N THR A 241 12.76 -37.17 10.85
CA THR A 241 13.64 -37.55 9.74
C THR A 241 13.15 -38.80 8.99
N TYR A 242 12.05 -39.43 9.44
CA TYR A 242 11.45 -40.56 8.77
C TYR A 242 10.35 -40.09 7.81
N GLU A 243 10.49 -40.42 6.53
CA GLU A 243 9.46 -40.17 5.53
C GLU A 243 8.59 -41.41 5.28
N HIS A 244 7.30 -41.15 5.04
CA HIS A 244 6.35 -42.18 4.64
C HIS A 244 6.73 -42.77 3.27
N VAL A 245 6.57 -44.09 3.11
CA VAL A 245 6.91 -44.79 1.87
C VAL A 245 5.82 -44.52 0.80
N PRO A 246 6.13 -43.87 -0.34
CA PRO A 246 5.14 -43.37 -1.30
C PRO A 246 4.19 -44.40 -1.91
N SER A 247 4.50 -45.69 -1.81
CA SER A 247 3.72 -46.78 -2.41
C SER A 247 2.58 -47.31 -1.53
N LYS A 248 2.33 -46.73 -0.35
CA LYS A 248 1.33 -47.21 0.62
C LYS A 248 0.33 -46.13 1.02
N GLU A 249 -0.93 -46.49 1.24
CA GLU A 249 -1.98 -45.51 1.56
C GLU A 249 -2.06 -45.17 3.06
N ASN A 250 -1.49 -46.00 3.94
CA ASN A 250 -1.55 -45.83 5.39
C ASN A 250 -0.20 -46.13 6.09
N CYS A 251 -0.14 -45.91 7.41
CA CYS A 251 1.08 -46.07 8.21
C CYS A 251 1.24 -47.46 8.86
N ASP A 252 0.44 -48.46 8.49
CA ASP A 252 0.48 -49.79 9.13
C ASP A 252 1.75 -50.58 8.79
N GLN A 253 2.34 -50.26 7.64
CA GLN A 253 3.56 -50.91 7.16
C GLN A 253 4.78 -49.97 7.20
N CYS A 254 4.66 -48.86 7.92
CA CYS A 254 5.79 -48.01 8.28
C CYS A 254 6.62 -48.68 9.37
N ASP A 255 7.91 -48.32 9.42
CA ASP A 255 8.84 -48.86 10.41
C ASP A 255 8.44 -48.43 11.83
N GLN A 256 7.91 -49.36 12.60
CA GLN A 256 7.43 -49.10 13.96
C GLN A 256 8.58 -48.74 14.93
N SER A 257 9.83 -49.06 14.59
CA SER A 257 10.99 -48.64 15.40
C SER A 257 11.26 -47.14 15.34
N ARG A 258 10.71 -46.45 14.32
CA ARG A 258 10.83 -45.01 14.11
C ARG A 258 9.71 -44.20 14.80
N LEU A 259 8.85 -44.86 15.57
CA LEU A 259 7.83 -44.19 16.38
C LEU A 259 8.45 -43.51 17.60
N ILE A 260 8.06 -42.26 17.83
CA ILE A 260 8.45 -41.52 19.03
C ILE A 260 7.71 -42.10 20.24
N GLN A 261 8.46 -42.64 21.21
CA GLN A 261 7.90 -43.10 22.47
C GLN A 261 7.49 -41.90 23.33
N ARG A 262 6.17 -41.73 23.52
CA ARG A 262 5.58 -40.68 24.36
C ARG A 262 5.03 -41.28 25.65
N LEU A 263 5.14 -40.55 26.75
CA LEU A 263 4.59 -40.99 28.04
C LEU A 263 3.06 -41.18 27.94
N PRO A 264 2.49 -42.23 28.55
CA PRO A 264 1.04 -42.37 28.62
C PRO A 264 0.40 -41.18 29.34
N ARG A 265 -0.65 -40.59 28.76
CA ARG A 265 -1.46 -39.58 29.46
C ARG A 265 -2.31 -40.24 30.53
N ALA A 266 -2.64 -39.50 31.58
CA ALA A 266 -3.57 -39.93 32.62
C ALA A 266 -5.01 -40.16 32.10
N SER A 267 -5.37 -39.55 30.97
CA SER A 267 -6.67 -39.68 30.32
C SER A 267 -6.53 -39.70 28.79
N THR A 268 -7.47 -40.38 28.12
CA THR A 268 -7.61 -40.38 26.65
C THR A 268 -8.52 -39.26 26.15
N ALA A 269 -9.00 -38.38 27.04
CA ALA A 269 -9.77 -37.21 26.67
C ALA A 269 -8.90 -36.23 25.85
N PRO A 270 -9.50 -35.52 24.87
CA PRO A 270 -8.77 -34.50 24.12
C PRO A 270 -8.32 -33.38 25.07
N GLN A 271 -7.08 -32.92 24.90
CA GLN A 271 -6.53 -31.79 25.66
C GLN A 271 -6.66 -30.48 24.87
N ILE A 272 -6.76 -29.37 25.60
CA ILE A 272 -6.88 -28.03 25.02
C ILE A 272 -5.53 -27.32 25.16
N HIS A 273 -5.02 -26.82 24.04
CA HIS A 273 -3.77 -26.08 23.94
C HIS A 273 -4.05 -24.67 23.44
N TYR A 274 -3.41 -23.67 24.04
CA TYR A 274 -3.59 -22.26 23.68
C TYR A 274 -2.28 -21.70 23.12
N GLY A 275 -2.32 -21.14 21.92
CA GLY A 275 -1.12 -20.58 21.30
C GLY A 275 -1.32 -20.14 19.86
N THR A 276 -0.22 -19.90 19.15
CA THR A 276 -0.23 -19.40 17.77
C THR A 276 -0.71 -20.48 16.79
N ILE A 277 -1.66 -20.12 15.93
CA ILE A 277 -2.09 -20.93 14.78
C ILE A 277 -1.48 -20.34 13.51
N ALA A 278 -0.73 -21.14 12.76
CA ALA A 278 -0.17 -20.76 11.48
C ALA A 278 -1.19 -20.98 10.36
N SER A 279 -1.55 -19.92 9.64
CA SER A 279 -2.54 -19.92 8.57
C SER A 279 -1.92 -19.63 7.21
N GLY A 280 -2.31 -20.34 6.16
CA GLY A 280 -1.83 -20.05 4.79
C GLY A 280 -2.36 -21.02 3.73
N ASN A 281 -2.22 -20.65 2.46
CA ASN A 281 -2.66 -21.46 1.31
C ASN A 281 -1.70 -22.60 0.94
N ARG A 282 -0.53 -22.70 1.58
CA ARG A 282 0.37 -23.84 1.43
C ARG A 282 -0.06 -24.98 2.36
N VAL A 283 0.17 -26.23 1.95
CA VAL A 283 -0.04 -27.41 2.82
C VAL A 283 1.33 -27.88 3.31
N ILE A 284 1.54 -27.92 4.63
CA ILE A 284 2.74 -28.51 5.20
C ILE A 284 2.56 -30.04 5.28
N LYS A 285 3.44 -30.78 4.60
CA LYS A 285 3.54 -32.25 4.61
C LYS A 285 4.97 -32.74 4.83
N HIS A 286 5.80 -31.92 5.46
CA HIS A 286 7.22 -32.19 5.66
C HIS A 286 7.58 -31.86 7.10
N ALA A 287 7.95 -32.89 7.87
CA ALA A 287 8.11 -32.80 9.32
C ALA A 287 9.21 -31.81 9.73
N GLU A 288 10.36 -31.80 9.04
CA GLU A 288 11.43 -30.85 9.35
C GLU A 288 11.01 -29.40 9.04
N SER A 289 10.28 -29.18 7.94
CA SER A 289 9.75 -27.86 7.61
C SER A 289 8.69 -27.41 8.60
N ARG A 290 7.86 -28.31 9.15
CA ARG A 290 6.95 -28.01 10.26
C ARG A 290 7.73 -27.60 11.51
N ASP A 291 8.81 -28.30 11.81
CA ASP A 291 9.59 -28.08 13.04
C ASP A 291 10.33 -26.72 13.05
N THR A 292 10.62 -26.12 11.89
CA THR A 292 11.13 -24.73 11.85
C THR A 292 10.12 -23.71 12.38
N TRP A 293 8.82 -23.98 12.22
CA TRP A 293 7.75 -23.14 12.76
C TRP A 293 7.41 -23.47 14.21
N ALA A 294 7.71 -24.68 14.67
CA ALA A 294 7.66 -25.03 16.09
C ALA A 294 8.56 -24.09 16.92
N LYS A 295 9.76 -23.77 16.41
CA LYS A 295 10.69 -22.79 17.02
C LYS A 295 10.10 -21.38 17.15
N LYS A 296 9.11 -21.04 16.31
CA LYS A 296 8.39 -19.76 16.35
C LYS A 296 7.11 -19.81 17.21
N GLY A 297 6.91 -20.90 17.97
CA GLY A 297 5.76 -21.06 18.87
C GLY A 297 4.44 -21.45 18.19
N CYS A 298 4.46 -21.85 16.92
CA CYS A 298 3.26 -22.28 16.21
C CYS A 298 2.83 -23.68 16.66
N LEU A 299 1.60 -23.82 17.14
CA LEU A 299 1.05 -25.09 17.66
C LEU A 299 0.30 -25.92 16.60
N CYS A 300 -0.21 -25.25 15.56
CA CYS A 300 -1.06 -25.87 14.55
C CYS A 300 -0.96 -25.12 13.21
N PHE A 301 -1.15 -25.84 12.10
CA PHE A 301 -1.34 -25.28 10.76
C PHE A 301 -2.78 -25.47 10.27
N GLU A 302 -3.32 -24.46 9.60
CA GLU A 302 -4.60 -24.48 8.88
C GLU A 302 -4.57 -23.51 7.69
N MET A 303 -5.66 -23.41 6.90
CA MET A 303 -5.60 -22.78 5.57
C MET A 303 -6.57 -21.61 5.34
N GLU A 304 -7.37 -21.21 6.31
CA GLU A 304 -8.46 -20.25 6.08
C GLU A 304 -8.31 -18.94 6.86
N ALA A 305 -7.88 -19.00 8.12
CA ALA A 305 -8.03 -17.86 9.03
C ALA A 305 -7.27 -16.60 8.61
N ALA A 306 -6.14 -16.72 7.90
CA ALA A 306 -5.40 -15.58 7.34
C ALA A 306 -6.25 -14.72 6.40
N GLY A 307 -7.26 -15.29 5.74
CA GLY A 307 -8.20 -14.51 4.93
C GLY A 307 -9.28 -13.79 5.74
N LEU A 308 -9.43 -14.13 7.03
CA LEU A 308 -10.47 -13.60 7.91
C LEU A 308 -9.95 -12.51 8.85
N ILE A 309 -8.72 -12.63 9.35
CA ILE A 309 -8.20 -11.84 10.47
C ILE A 309 -8.31 -10.31 10.29
N ASP A 310 -8.14 -9.78 9.08
CA ASP A 310 -8.16 -8.32 8.84
C ASP A 310 -9.58 -7.71 8.81
N HIS A 311 -10.56 -8.43 8.26
CA HIS A 311 -11.90 -7.89 7.96
C HIS A 311 -13.04 -8.60 8.70
N PHE A 312 -12.78 -9.81 9.20
CA PHE A 312 -13.71 -10.63 9.98
C PHE A 312 -12.96 -11.28 11.16
N PRO A 313 -12.45 -10.48 12.13
CA PRO A 313 -11.67 -11.00 13.24
C PRO A 313 -12.51 -12.01 14.04
N CYS A 314 -11.96 -13.21 14.21
CA CYS A 314 -12.65 -14.35 14.81
C CYS A 314 -11.71 -15.15 15.70
N LEU A 315 -12.29 -15.95 16.61
CA LEU A 315 -11.53 -16.95 17.35
C LEU A 315 -11.38 -18.21 16.48
N VAL A 316 -10.14 -18.66 16.31
CA VAL A 316 -9.83 -19.86 15.53
C VAL A 316 -9.68 -21.06 16.47
N ILE A 317 -10.44 -22.11 16.22
CA ILE A 317 -10.44 -23.35 17.02
C ILE A 317 -10.19 -24.53 16.09
N ARG A 318 -9.09 -25.25 16.30
CA ARG A 318 -8.67 -26.35 15.43
C ARG A 318 -8.55 -27.66 16.18
N GLY A 319 -9.24 -28.69 15.70
CA GLY A 319 -9.03 -30.05 16.13
C GLY A 319 -7.88 -30.66 15.35
N ILE A 320 -6.94 -31.31 16.04
CA ILE A 320 -5.74 -31.85 15.42
C ILE A 320 -6.03 -33.18 14.72
N CYS A 321 -5.89 -33.20 13.40
CA CYS A 321 -6.20 -34.36 12.56
C CYS A 321 -4.99 -35.02 11.90
N ASP A 322 -3.85 -34.35 11.88
CA ASP A 322 -2.56 -34.88 11.40
C ASP A 322 -1.40 -34.10 12.06
N TYR A 323 -0.16 -34.47 11.73
CA TYR A 323 1.05 -33.83 12.25
C TYR A 323 1.81 -33.01 11.21
N CYS A 324 1.18 -32.57 10.12
CA CYS A 324 1.83 -31.80 9.05
C CYS A 324 3.08 -32.47 8.45
N ASP A 325 3.11 -33.80 8.42
CA ASP A 325 4.21 -34.60 7.87
C ASP A 325 3.73 -35.49 6.72
N SER A 326 4.63 -36.33 6.22
CA SER A 326 4.34 -37.27 5.14
C SER A 326 3.45 -38.44 5.57
N HIS A 327 3.23 -38.63 6.89
CA HIS A 327 2.43 -39.71 7.46
C HIS A 327 0.94 -39.33 7.63
N LYS A 328 0.54 -38.15 7.11
CA LYS A 328 -0.83 -37.63 7.16
C LYS A 328 -1.86 -38.64 6.66
N SER A 329 -2.88 -38.87 7.50
CA SER A 329 -4.00 -39.77 7.24
C SER A 329 -5.33 -39.03 7.40
N LYS A 330 -6.41 -39.51 6.77
CA LYS A 330 -7.73 -38.82 6.77
C LYS A 330 -8.66 -39.32 7.88
N GLU A 331 -8.36 -40.45 8.51
CA GLU A 331 -9.26 -41.14 9.45
C GLU A 331 -9.41 -40.45 10.82
N TRP A 332 -8.61 -39.43 11.12
CA TRP A 332 -8.75 -38.58 12.31
C TRP A 332 -9.58 -37.31 12.09
N GLN A 333 -9.89 -36.94 10.84
CA GLN A 333 -10.52 -35.65 10.51
C GLN A 333 -11.91 -35.48 11.14
N GLU A 334 -12.74 -36.52 11.09
CA GLU A 334 -14.09 -36.51 11.67
C GLU A 334 -14.03 -36.34 13.18
N TYR A 335 -13.21 -37.13 13.89
CA TYR A 335 -13.06 -36.99 15.34
C TYR A 335 -12.53 -35.61 15.74
N ALA A 336 -11.47 -35.14 15.07
CA ALA A 336 -10.89 -33.82 15.29
C ALA A 336 -11.90 -32.68 15.07
N ALA A 337 -12.72 -32.75 14.01
CA ALA A 337 -13.76 -31.76 13.77
C ALA A 337 -14.79 -31.73 14.92
N THR A 338 -15.11 -32.89 15.49
CA THR A 338 -16.07 -32.99 16.60
C THR A 338 -15.49 -32.46 17.91
N THR A 339 -14.22 -32.74 18.22
CA THR A 339 -13.58 -32.23 19.43
C THR A 339 -13.48 -30.71 19.39
N ALA A 340 -13.09 -30.12 18.26
CA ALA A 340 -13.09 -28.67 18.04
C ALA A 340 -14.48 -28.05 18.21
N ALA A 341 -15.50 -28.67 17.61
CA ALA A 341 -16.88 -28.19 17.73
C ALA A 341 -17.43 -28.33 19.16
N ALA A 342 -17.04 -29.37 19.90
CA ALA A 342 -17.43 -29.55 21.29
C ALA A 342 -16.83 -28.46 22.20
N PHE A 343 -15.56 -28.07 21.97
CA PHE A 343 -14.98 -26.93 22.69
C PHE A 343 -15.66 -25.62 22.32
N ALA A 344 -15.99 -25.39 21.05
CA ALA A 344 -16.75 -24.19 20.66
C ALA A 344 -18.14 -24.15 21.34
N LYS A 345 -18.82 -25.28 21.51
CA LYS A 345 -20.05 -25.37 22.32
C LYS A 345 -19.78 -25.05 23.79
N GLU A 346 -18.76 -25.64 24.40
CA GLU A 346 -18.39 -25.37 25.81
C GLU A 346 -18.10 -23.88 26.03
N LEU A 347 -17.37 -23.24 25.13
CA LEU A 347 -17.07 -21.81 25.17
C LEU A 347 -18.36 -20.96 25.10
N LEU A 348 -19.28 -21.27 24.18
CA LEU A 348 -20.54 -20.53 24.09
C LEU A 348 -21.44 -20.75 25.32
N LEU A 349 -21.30 -21.88 26.02
CA LEU A 349 -22.02 -22.16 27.27
C LEU A 349 -21.42 -21.40 28.47
N SER A 350 -20.15 -21.02 28.45
CA SER A 350 -19.56 -20.16 29.49
C SER A 350 -19.87 -18.68 29.26
N MET A 351 -20.11 -18.28 28.01
CA MET A 351 -20.38 -16.88 27.67
C MET A 351 -21.81 -16.45 28.01
N PRO A 352 -22.00 -15.25 28.60
CA PRO A 352 -23.34 -14.69 28.77
C PRO A 352 -23.96 -14.41 27.38
N PRO A 353 -25.29 -14.50 27.24
CA PRO A 353 -25.97 -14.10 26.01
C PRO A 353 -25.58 -12.66 25.63
N ALA A 354 -25.35 -12.41 24.35
CA ALA A 354 -25.23 -11.05 23.87
C ALA A 354 -26.50 -10.27 24.29
N PRO A 355 -26.39 -9.03 24.79
CA PRO A 355 -27.56 -8.29 25.24
C PRO A 355 -28.55 -8.11 24.08
N HIS A 356 -29.69 -8.78 24.16
CA HIS A 356 -30.81 -8.50 23.27
C HIS A 356 -31.25 -7.06 23.54
N PRO A 357 -31.34 -6.19 22.51
CA PRO A 357 -31.95 -4.88 22.67
C PRO A 357 -33.40 -5.04 23.14
N ASN A 358 -33.71 -4.67 24.40
CA ASN A 358 -35.09 -4.48 24.84
C ASN A 358 -35.74 -3.42 23.94
N PRO A 359 -36.93 -3.67 23.35
CA PRO A 359 -37.59 -2.69 22.47
C PRO A 359 -38.03 -1.39 23.15
N GLU A 360 -38.01 -1.30 24.49
CA GLU A 360 -38.65 -0.19 25.22
C GLU A 360 -37.79 0.56 26.25
N VAL A 361 -36.53 0.16 26.51
CA VAL A 361 -35.63 0.93 27.39
C VAL A 361 -34.21 0.86 26.83
N GLY A 362 -33.75 1.99 26.27
CA GLY A 362 -32.35 2.22 25.92
C GLY A 362 -31.77 1.24 24.90
N THR A 363 -32.20 1.35 23.65
CA THR A 363 -31.65 0.60 22.51
C THR A 363 -30.14 0.84 22.34
N PRO A 364 -29.29 -0.21 22.33
CA PRO A 364 -27.93 -0.08 21.81
C PRO A 364 -27.96 0.20 20.30
N ALA A 365 -27.04 1.05 19.85
CA ALA A 365 -27.04 1.85 18.63
C ALA A 365 -26.97 1.13 17.25
N PHE A 366 -27.54 -0.06 17.06
CA PHE A 366 -27.46 -0.81 15.79
C PHE A 366 -28.79 -1.10 15.08
N VAL A 367 -29.94 -0.69 15.63
CA VAL A 367 -31.27 -0.89 14.99
C VAL A 367 -31.77 0.35 14.21
N GLU A 368 -30.97 1.41 14.08
CA GLU A 368 -31.32 2.60 13.25
C GLU A 368 -30.56 2.63 11.92
N LEU A 369 -30.65 1.57 11.11
CA LEU A 369 -30.04 1.57 9.76
C LEU A 369 -31.01 1.80 8.59
N ASP A 370 -32.32 1.69 8.83
CA ASP A 370 -33.35 1.97 7.81
C ASP A 370 -34.30 3.14 8.17
N ARG A 371 -34.04 3.87 9.27
CA ARG A 371 -34.76 5.13 9.52
C ARG A 371 -34.08 6.27 8.76
N GLU A 372 -34.84 6.90 7.87
CA GLU A 372 -34.49 8.18 7.24
C GLU A 372 -33.88 9.14 8.31
N PRO A 373 -32.78 9.87 7.98
CA PRO A 373 -31.90 10.56 8.93
C PRO A 373 -32.51 11.85 9.52
N HIS A 374 -33.78 11.81 9.93
CA HIS A 374 -34.54 12.99 10.33
C HIS A 374 -34.46 13.30 11.84
N SER A 375 -33.86 12.44 12.68
CA SER A 375 -33.85 12.62 14.15
C SER A 375 -32.48 12.90 14.80
N ASP A 376 -31.35 12.45 14.26
CA ASP A 376 -30.00 12.70 14.86
C ASP A 376 -29.20 13.77 14.10
N LYS A 377 -29.28 15.02 14.59
CA LYS A 377 -28.54 16.16 14.00
C LYS A 377 -27.02 15.96 13.95
N LYS A 378 -26.43 15.20 14.87
CA LYS A 378 -24.97 15.03 14.96
C LYS A 378 -24.46 14.04 13.92
N LEU A 379 -25.21 12.95 13.70
CA LEU A 379 -24.91 11.99 12.64
C LEU A 379 -25.10 12.62 11.26
N SER A 380 -26.19 13.35 11.03
CA SER A 380 -26.43 14.02 9.74
C SER A 380 -25.33 15.04 9.41
N GLN A 381 -24.83 15.80 10.39
CA GLN A 381 -23.66 16.67 10.19
C GLN A 381 -22.38 15.90 9.84
N LYS A 382 -22.15 14.71 10.43
CA LYS A 382 -20.99 13.88 10.12
C LYS A 382 -21.09 13.26 8.73
N LEU A 383 -22.28 12.80 8.34
CA LEU A 383 -22.57 12.29 7.00
C LEU A 383 -22.37 13.37 5.93
N GLU A 384 -22.83 14.59 6.19
CA GLU A 384 -22.60 15.70 5.27
C GLU A 384 -21.10 16.02 5.12
N LYS A 385 -20.33 16.00 6.21
CA LYS A 385 -18.86 16.16 6.12
C LYS A 385 -18.19 15.06 5.29
N LEU A 386 -18.65 13.81 5.41
CA LEU A 386 -18.12 12.69 4.62
C LEU A 386 -18.50 12.83 3.15
N TYR A 387 -19.76 13.16 2.88
CA TYR A 387 -20.25 13.46 1.54
C TYR A 387 -19.47 14.61 0.89
N ASP A 388 -19.25 15.70 1.62
CA ASP A 388 -18.45 16.84 1.15
C ASP A 388 -16.99 16.45 0.92
N SER A 389 -16.43 15.52 1.70
CA SER A 389 -15.07 15.03 1.51
C SER A 389 -14.89 14.15 0.27
N LEU A 390 -15.97 13.62 -0.33
CA LEU A 390 -15.88 12.94 -1.63
C LEU A 390 -15.53 13.94 -2.74
N LYS A 391 -15.97 15.19 -2.59
CA LYS A 391 -15.63 16.28 -3.51
C LYS A 391 -14.14 16.59 -3.43
N PHE A 392 -13.56 16.92 -4.58
CA PHE A 392 -12.21 17.44 -4.70
C PHE A 392 -12.20 18.62 -5.67
N ASP A 393 -11.20 19.48 -5.55
CA ASP A 393 -11.04 20.63 -6.43
C ASP A 393 -10.88 20.17 -7.88
N HIS A 394 -11.39 20.95 -8.83
CA HIS A 394 -11.29 20.66 -10.26
C HIS A 394 -12.04 19.41 -10.77
N MET A 395 -12.88 18.76 -9.94
CA MET A 395 -13.66 17.55 -10.31
C MET A 395 -14.49 17.67 -11.60
N ASP A 396 -14.92 18.88 -11.97
CA ASP A 396 -15.72 19.16 -13.17
C ASP A 396 -14.95 19.93 -14.26
N ASP A 397 -13.69 20.28 -14.02
CA ASP A 397 -12.97 21.28 -14.81
C ASP A 397 -12.75 20.81 -16.23
N ARG A 398 -12.30 19.57 -16.42
CA ARG A 398 -12.08 19.01 -17.76
C ARG A 398 -13.34 19.12 -18.62
N ARG A 399 -14.51 18.78 -18.08
CA ARG A 399 -15.81 18.88 -18.78
C ARG A 399 -16.13 20.33 -19.15
N GLN A 400 -15.91 21.27 -18.24
CA GLN A 400 -16.20 22.69 -18.47
C GLN A 400 -15.34 23.27 -19.60
N HIS A 401 -14.06 22.88 -19.66
CA HIS A 401 -13.09 23.41 -20.63
C HIS A 401 -13.16 22.80 -22.03
N ILE A 402 -13.78 21.64 -22.22
CA ILE A 402 -14.02 21.10 -23.58
C ILE A 402 -14.88 22.10 -24.37
N LYS A 403 -14.39 22.58 -25.51
CA LYS A 403 -15.14 23.50 -26.39
C LYS A 403 -16.45 22.86 -26.81
N ARG A 404 -17.53 23.65 -26.88
CA ARG A 404 -18.82 23.16 -27.36
C ARG A 404 -18.70 22.74 -28.82
N ALA A 405 -19.39 21.65 -29.17
CA ALA A 405 -19.54 21.25 -30.55
C ALA A 405 -20.15 22.40 -31.37
N HIS A 406 -19.76 22.50 -32.64
CA HIS A 406 -20.38 23.43 -33.56
C HIS A 406 -21.88 23.12 -33.67
N LEU A 407 -22.75 24.14 -33.84
CA LEU A 407 -24.22 24.03 -33.74
C LEU A 407 -24.87 22.95 -34.62
N LYS A 408 -24.16 22.52 -35.66
CA LYS A 408 -24.62 21.53 -36.65
C LYS A 408 -23.89 20.18 -36.57
N THR A 409 -22.83 20.04 -35.78
CA THR A 409 -22.06 18.80 -35.72
C THR A 409 -22.55 17.86 -34.61
N CYS A 410 -22.06 16.61 -34.60
CA CYS A 410 -22.30 15.57 -33.58
C CYS A 410 -23.74 15.00 -33.51
N LYS A 411 -24.70 15.55 -34.26
CA LYS A 411 -26.12 15.16 -34.19
C LYS A 411 -26.39 13.75 -34.71
N TRP A 412 -25.62 13.31 -35.71
CA TRP A 412 -25.79 12.01 -36.36
C TRP A 412 -25.66 10.83 -35.39
N LEU A 413 -24.82 10.96 -34.35
CA LEU A 413 -24.58 9.89 -33.39
C LEU A 413 -25.86 9.46 -32.66
N LEU A 414 -26.74 10.42 -32.37
CA LEU A 414 -28.05 10.17 -31.75
C LEU A 414 -28.99 9.34 -32.65
N GLY A 415 -28.74 9.32 -33.96
CA GLY A 415 -29.50 8.55 -34.95
C GLY A 415 -28.87 7.19 -35.31
N THR A 416 -27.70 6.86 -34.76
CA THR A 416 -27.06 5.57 -35.05
C THR A 416 -27.82 4.40 -34.41
N ASN A 417 -27.85 3.26 -35.09
CA ASN A 417 -28.50 2.04 -34.57
C ASN A 417 -27.86 1.61 -33.24
N LYS A 418 -26.52 1.67 -33.14
CA LYS A 418 -25.79 1.29 -31.91
C LYS A 418 -26.14 2.18 -30.70
N TYR A 419 -26.25 3.50 -30.90
CA TYR A 419 -26.70 4.41 -29.83
C TYR A 419 -28.17 4.17 -29.45
N SER A 420 -29.04 3.99 -30.46
CA SER A 420 -30.45 3.72 -30.25
C SER A 420 -30.70 2.40 -29.51
N ASP A 421 -29.90 1.39 -29.83
CA ASP A 421 -29.95 0.09 -29.16
C ASP A 421 -29.44 0.18 -27.72
N TRP A 422 -28.35 0.94 -27.50
CA TRP A 422 -27.79 1.13 -26.16
C TRP A 422 -28.76 1.81 -25.19
N ILE A 423 -29.50 2.82 -25.65
CA ILE A 423 -30.41 3.57 -24.77
C ILE A 423 -31.75 2.84 -24.50
N ASP A 424 -32.04 1.78 -25.25
CA ASP A 424 -33.25 0.96 -25.15
C ASP A 424 -33.19 0.03 -23.92
N PRO A 425 -34.04 0.23 -22.91
CA PRO A 425 -34.07 -0.63 -21.72
C PRO A 425 -34.32 -2.11 -22.03
N GLY A 426 -35.02 -2.41 -23.14
CA GLY A 426 -35.32 -3.78 -23.56
C GLY A 426 -34.10 -4.55 -24.08
N LYS A 427 -33.03 -3.84 -24.47
CA LYS A 427 -31.82 -4.42 -25.06
C LYS A 427 -30.63 -4.50 -24.12
N ILE A 428 -30.73 -3.93 -22.91
CA ILE A 428 -29.64 -3.92 -21.91
C ILE A 428 -29.01 -5.31 -21.70
N ARG A 429 -29.83 -6.38 -21.64
CA ARG A 429 -29.34 -7.76 -21.46
C ARG A 429 -28.50 -8.30 -22.63
N GLN A 430 -28.58 -7.68 -23.80
CA GLN A 430 -27.84 -8.09 -25.00
C GLN A 430 -26.42 -7.50 -25.04
N HIS A 431 -26.22 -6.34 -24.42
CA HIS A 431 -24.95 -5.60 -24.46
C HIS A 431 -24.43 -5.20 -23.06
N GLY A 432 -25.04 -5.69 -21.99
CA GLY A 432 -24.67 -5.41 -20.60
C GLY A 432 -24.81 -3.95 -20.16
N GLY A 433 -25.48 -3.10 -20.96
CA GLY A 433 -25.56 -1.66 -20.70
C GLY A 433 -24.35 -0.84 -21.17
N PHE A 434 -23.40 -1.41 -21.89
CA PHE A 434 -22.18 -0.70 -22.31
C PHE A 434 -22.20 -0.21 -23.76
N LEU A 435 -21.67 0.99 -23.98
CA LEU A 435 -21.34 1.55 -25.29
C LEU A 435 -19.94 2.16 -25.24
N TRP A 436 -19.12 1.93 -26.26
CA TRP A 436 -17.73 2.39 -26.31
C TRP A 436 -17.45 3.17 -27.60
N LEU A 437 -17.04 4.43 -27.47
CA LEU A 437 -16.56 5.27 -28.55
C LEU A 437 -15.05 5.18 -28.67
N LYS A 438 -14.53 4.61 -29.77
CA LYS A 438 -13.09 4.57 -30.08
C LYS A 438 -12.75 5.45 -31.27
N GLY A 439 -11.55 6.00 -31.30
CA GLY A 439 -11.09 6.80 -32.44
C GLY A 439 -9.70 7.39 -32.26
N LYS A 440 -9.14 7.94 -33.34
CA LYS A 440 -7.80 8.56 -33.37
C LYS A 440 -7.63 9.70 -32.34
N PRO A 441 -6.39 10.00 -31.89
CA PRO A 441 -6.11 11.20 -31.11
C PRO A 441 -6.59 12.46 -31.86
N GLY A 442 -7.26 13.38 -31.16
CA GLY A 442 -7.75 14.61 -31.76
C GLY A 442 -8.96 14.47 -32.71
N SER A 443 -9.60 13.30 -32.81
CA SER A 443 -10.80 13.10 -33.65
C SER A 443 -12.09 13.73 -33.10
N GLY A 444 -12.08 14.26 -31.86
CA GLY A 444 -13.24 14.95 -31.28
C GLY A 444 -14.14 14.09 -30.37
N LYS A 445 -13.65 12.94 -29.89
CA LYS A 445 -14.36 12.05 -28.94
C LYS A 445 -14.91 12.80 -27.71
N SER A 446 -14.07 13.57 -27.01
CA SER A 446 -14.51 14.34 -25.83
C SER A 446 -15.57 15.40 -26.15
N THR A 447 -15.48 16.02 -27.34
CA THR A 447 -16.49 16.97 -27.84
C THR A 447 -17.82 16.26 -28.08
N MET A 448 -17.78 15.05 -28.65
CA MET A 448 -18.95 14.19 -28.87
C MET A 448 -19.57 13.73 -27.55
N MET A 449 -18.75 13.26 -26.59
CA MET A 449 -19.19 12.86 -25.25
C MET A 449 -19.87 14.02 -24.50
N LYS A 450 -19.29 15.22 -24.55
CA LYS A 450 -19.90 16.44 -23.99
C LYS A 450 -21.23 16.78 -24.66
N PHE A 451 -21.31 16.69 -25.99
CA PHE A 451 -22.55 16.96 -26.73
C PHE A 451 -23.70 16.02 -26.32
N ILE A 452 -23.43 14.73 -26.19
CA ILE A 452 -24.44 13.74 -25.79
C ILE A 452 -24.85 13.93 -24.34
N LEU A 453 -23.89 14.19 -23.45
CA LEU A 453 -24.16 14.50 -22.05
C LEU A 453 -25.07 15.72 -21.91
N GLU A 454 -24.75 16.83 -22.57
CA GLU A 454 -25.58 18.04 -22.57
C GLU A 454 -26.97 17.79 -23.18
N SER A 455 -27.05 16.95 -24.22
CA SER A 455 -28.33 16.56 -24.84
C SER A 455 -29.18 15.68 -23.92
N SER A 456 -28.54 14.82 -23.12
CA SER A 456 -29.21 13.95 -22.15
C SER A 456 -29.72 14.75 -20.96
N LEU A 457 -28.94 15.71 -20.45
CA LEU A 457 -29.34 16.62 -19.37
C LEU A 457 -30.53 17.52 -19.74
N LYS A 458 -30.70 17.85 -21.02
CA LYS A 458 -31.86 18.64 -21.51
C LYS A 458 -33.16 17.84 -21.57
N LYS A 459 -33.09 16.51 -21.69
CA LYS A 459 -34.28 15.65 -21.70
C LYS A 459 -34.71 15.44 -20.25
N LYS A 460 -35.94 15.85 -19.88
CA LYS A 460 -36.54 15.50 -18.59
C LYS A 460 -36.81 14.00 -18.57
N GLN A 461 -35.85 13.22 -18.09
CA GLN A 461 -36.00 11.79 -17.85
C GLN A 461 -35.77 11.50 -16.38
N ASP A 462 -36.44 10.48 -15.86
CA ASP A 462 -36.27 9.97 -14.50
C ASP A 462 -35.02 9.07 -14.41
N ARG A 463 -33.87 9.60 -14.86
CA ARG A 463 -32.57 8.89 -14.87
C ARG A 463 -31.50 9.74 -14.21
N ALA A 464 -30.69 9.13 -13.35
CA ALA A 464 -29.49 9.77 -12.83
C ALA A 464 -28.44 9.87 -13.93
N ILE A 465 -28.00 11.09 -14.25
CA ILE A 465 -26.95 11.32 -15.25
C ILE A 465 -25.65 11.66 -14.51
N LEU A 466 -24.66 10.78 -14.66
CA LEU A 466 -23.35 10.89 -14.04
C LEU A 466 -22.30 11.12 -15.13
N SER A 467 -21.25 11.86 -14.81
CA SER A 467 -20.14 12.05 -15.76
C SER A 467 -18.80 12.20 -15.07
N PHE A 468 -17.76 11.62 -15.67
CA PHE A 468 -16.37 11.87 -15.31
C PHE A 468 -15.52 11.96 -16.57
N PHE A 469 -14.64 12.96 -16.64
CA PHE A 469 -13.77 13.18 -17.78
C PHE A 469 -12.34 13.13 -17.27
N PHE A 470 -11.60 12.07 -17.63
CA PHE A 470 -10.19 11.99 -17.28
C PHE A 470 -9.43 13.17 -17.86
N HIS A 471 -8.46 13.67 -17.09
CA HIS A 471 -7.62 14.77 -17.48
C HIS A 471 -6.15 14.44 -17.23
N ALA A 472 -5.45 13.98 -18.25
CA ALA A 472 -4.02 13.65 -18.20
C ALA A 472 -3.14 14.82 -17.67
N ARG A 473 -3.58 16.06 -17.87
CA ARG A 473 -2.93 17.31 -17.40
C ARG A 473 -3.47 17.85 -16.09
N GLY A 474 -4.54 17.26 -15.57
CA GLY A 474 -5.14 17.64 -14.29
C GLY A 474 -4.35 17.13 -13.10
N HIS A 475 -4.87 17.42 -11.90
CA HIS A 475 -4.29 16.95 -10.64
C HIS A 475 -4.39 15.42 -10.49
N ALA A 476 -3.72 14.86 -9.49
CA ALA A 476 -3.62 13.41 -9.28
C ALA A 476 -4.99 12.67 -9.28
N LEU A 477 -6.04 13.30 -8.75
CA LEU A 477 -7.39 12.73 -8.75
C LEU A 477 -8.08 12.81 -10.13
N GLU A 478 -7.82 13.84 -10.94
CA GLU A 478 -8.45 13.99 -12.27
C GLU A 478 -7.96 12.95 -13.30
N LYS A 479 -6.83 12.29 -13.02
CA LYS A 479 -6.22 11.25 -13.89
C LYS A 479 -6.17 9.85 -13.26
N SER A 480 -6.85 9.63 -12.14
CA SER A 480 -6.84 8.33 -11.44
C SER A 480 -8.24 7.77 -11.27
N THR A 481 -8.29 6.45 -11.12
CA THR A 481 -9.54 5.73 -10.80
C THR A 481 -10.14 6.15 -9.46
N ALA A 482 -9.30 6.56 -8.49
CA ALA A 482 -9.75 7.10 -7.21
C ALA A 482 -10.62 8.35 -7.38
N GLY A 483 -10.23 9.28 -8.26
CA GLY A 483 -11.05 10.45 -8.55
C GLY A 483 -12.34 10.10 -9.30
N LEU A 484 -12.30 9.14 -10.22
CA LEU A 484 -13.49 8.61 -10.89
C LEU A 484 -14.49 8.06 -9.86
N TYR A 485 -14.09 7.12 -9.00
CA TYR A 485 -15.00 6.49 -8.05
C TYR A 485 -15.57 7.49 -7.04
N ARG A 486 -14.75 8.42 -6.52
CA ARG A 486 -15.23 9.51 -5.66
C ARG A 486 -16.28 10.37 -6.34
N SER A 487 -16.04 10.75 -7.60
CA SER A 487 -16.95 11.58 -8.38
C SER A 487 -18.27 10.87 -8.70
N ILE A 488 -18.21 9.60 -9.10
CA ILE A 488 -19.39 8.78 -9.37
C ILE A 488 -20.24 8.60 -8.12
N LEU A 489 -19.62 8.22 -7.00
CA LEU A 489 -20.33 8.06 -5.72
C LEU A 489 -20.96 9.38 -5.28
N TYR A 490 -20.21 10.49 -5.31
CA TYR A 490 -20.73 11.82 -5.00
C TYR A 490 -21.95 12.18 -5.87
N GLN A 491 -21.89 11.93 -7.17
CA GLN A 491 -23.00 12.25 -8.09
C GLN A 491 -24.23 11.35 -7.87
N ILE A 492 -24.05 10.06 -7.54
CA ILE A 492 -25.15 9.16 -7.16
C ILE A 492 -25.84 9.68 -5.90
N LEU A 493 -25.07 9.98 -4.85
CA LEU A 493 -25.58 10.49 -3.58
C LEU A 493 -26.19 11.89 -3.70
N LYS A 494 -25.74 12.69 -4.66
CA LYS A 494 -26.36 13.98 -5.00
C LYS A 494 -27.72 13.80 -5.67
N HIS A 495 -27.85 12.81 -6.55
CA HIS A 495 -29.09 12.52 -7.26
C HIS A 495 -30.14 11.91 -6.33
N ASP A 496 -29.73 10.96 -5.48
CA ASP A 496 -30.59 10.37 -4.45
C ASP A 496 -30.00 10.62 -3.06
N PRO A 497 -30.32 11.77 -2.43
CA PRO A 497 -29.83 12.14 -1.10
C PRO A 497 -30.17 11.13 -0.01
N LYS A 498 -31.17 10.25 -0.22
CA LYS A 498 -31.50 9.22 0.74
C LYS A 498 -30.35 8.24 0.90
N LEU A 499 -29.62 7.94 -0.17
CA LEU A 499 -28.50 7.01 -0.15
C LEU A 499 -27.31 7.51 0.68
N LYS A 500 -27.27 8.78 1.14
CA LYS A 500 -26.17 9.29 1.96
C LYS A 500 -25.92 8.48 3.24
N PHE A 501 -26.91 7.73 3.73
CA PHE A 501 -26.73 6.84 4.89
C PHE A 501 -25.70 5.72 4.66
N ILE A 502 -25.38 5.35 3.41
CA ILE A 502 -24.35 4.33 3.13
C ILE A 502 -22.95 4.80 3.57
N LEU A 503 -22.73 6.11 3.70
CA LEU A 503 -21.49 6.70 4.22
C LEU A 503 -21.36 6.59 5.74
N ASN A 504 -22.34 6.00 6.44
CA ASN A 504 -22.34 5.95 7.90
C ASN A 504 -21.09 5.22 8.43
N PRO A 505 -20.20 5.91 9.18
CA PRO A 505 -18.97 5.32 9.70
C PRO A 505 -19.18 4.09 10.58
N ARG A 506 -20.36 3.99 11.22
CA ARG A 506 -20.71 2.82 12.05
C ARG A 506 -20.89 1.54 11.24
N ARG A 507 -21.03 1.63 9.91
CA ARG A 507 -21.12 0.49 8.99
C ARG A 507 -19.76 0.00 8.53
N HIS A 508 -18.76 0.88 8.58
CA HIS A 508 -17.43 0.68 8.02
C HIS A 508 -16.37 0.84 9.12
N LEU A 509 -16.57 0.10 10.22
CA LEU A 509 -15.86 0.23 11.52
C LEU A 509 -14.33 0.09 11.44
N GLY A 510 -13.77 -0.36 10.31
CA GLY A 510 -12.33 -0.44 10.05
C GLY A 510 -11.71 0.73 9.28
N HIS A 511 -12.48 1.48 8.48
CA HIS A 511 -11.94 2.55 7.63
C HIS A 511 -12.07 3.96 8.23
N PHE A 512 -12.92 4.11 9.24
CA PHE A 512 -13.22 5.39 9.87
C PHE A 512 -12.78 5.40 11.34
N SER A 513 -11.49 5.23 11.60
CA SER A 513 -10.92 5.38 12.95
C SER A 513 -11.15 6.80 13.48
N HIS A 514 -11.43 6.89 14.78
CA HIS A 514 -11.54 8.16 15.48
C HIS A 514 -10.18 8.89 15.39
N GLU A 515 -10.17 10.10 14.79
CA GLU A 515 -9.13 11.14 14.89
C GLU A 515 -8.00 11.20 13.82
N SER A 516 -7.89 10.27 12.88
CA SER A 516 -6.98 10.41 11.72
C SER A 516 -7.71 10.97 10.47
N ARG A 517 -6.99 11.72 9.62
CA ARG A 517 -7.52 12.24 8.34
C ARG A 517 -8.16 11.10 7.54
N LEU A 518 -9.36 11.33 7.02
CA LEU A 518 -10.09 10.41 6.15
C LEU A 518 -9.30 10.13 4.87
N GLU A 519 -8.90 8.88 4.65
CA GLU A 519 -8.30 8.44 3.39
C GLU A 519 -9.29 7.54 2.64
N TRP A 520 -9.71 7.98 1.46
CA TRP A 520 -10.60 7.23 0.58
C TRP A 520 -9.79 6.20 -0.23
N THR A 521 -9.95 4.91 0.06
CA THR A 521 -9.36 3.82 -0.73
C THR A 521 -10.27 3.43 -1.90
N ASN A 522 -9.69 2.87 -2.96
CA ASN A 522 -10.45 2.43 -4.12
C ASN A 522 -11.43 1.30 -3.78
N GLU A 523 -11.04 0.39 -2.89
CA GLU A 523 -11.82 -0.76 -2.44
C GLU A 523 -13.09 -0.29 -1.73
N LEU A 524 -12.96 0.62 -0.76
CA LEU A 524 -14.09 1.20 -0.05
C LEU A 524 -15.03 1.94 -1.00
N LEU A 525 -14.48 2.72 -1.94
CA LEU A 525 -15.30 3.45 -2.91
C LEU A 525 -16.08 2.50 -3.83
N LYS A 526 -15.46 1.40 -4.28
CA LYS A 526 -16.13 0.36 -5.08
C LYS A 526 -17.28 -0.28 -4.32
N GLU A 527 -17.07 -0.68 -3.06
CA GLU A 527 -18.10 -1.25 -2.20
C GLU A 527 -19.29 -0.30 -2.00
N LEU A 528 -19.01 0.97 -1.73
CA LEU A 528 -20.04 2.00 -1.57
C LEU A 528 -20.84 2.25 -2.87
N ILE A 529 -20.19 2.17 -4.03
CA ILE A 529 -20.87 2.30 -5.33
C ILE A 529 -21.76 1.09 -5.59
N GLU A 530 -21.28 -0.13 -5.34
CA GLU A 530 -22.09 -1.36 -5.45
C GLU A 530 -23.32 -1.27 -4.54
N GLU A 531 -23.13 -0.86 -3.28
CA GLU A 531 -24.22 -0.69 -2.31
C GLU A 531 -25.25 0.36 -2.78
N ALA A 532 -24.78 1.47 -3.37
CA ALA A 532 -25.63 2.51 -3.91
C ALA A 532 -26.45 2.01 -5.11
N ILE A 533 -25.83 1.27 -6.03
CA ILE A 533 -26.51 0.68 -7.20
C ILE A 533 -27.58 -0.33 -6.77
N GLU A 534 -27.32 -1.18 -5.76
CA GLU A 534 -28.30 -2.14 -5.25
C GLU A 534 -29.58 -1.47 -4.70
N ARG A 535 -29.46 -0.24 -4.20
CA ARG A 535 -30.56 0.51 -3.54
C ARG A 535 -31.19 1.57 -4.43
N LEU A 536 -30.63 1.82 -5.60
CA LEU A 536 -31.14 2.82 -6.54
C LEU A 536 -32.49 2.39 -7.11
N THR A 537 -33.48 3.27 -7.02
CA THR A 537 -34.80 3.04 -7.63
C THR A 537 -34.89 3.60 -9.04
N SER A 538 -33.95 4.47 -9.45
CA SER A 538 -33.89 5.09 -10.77
C SER A 538 -32.80 4.47 -11.63
N SER A 539 -33.01 4.49 -12.95
CA SER A 539 -31.95 4.10 -13.89
C SER A 539 -30.81 5.12 -13.91
N VAL A 540 -29.59 4.66 -14.16
CA VAL A 540 -28.38 5.47 -14.16
C VAL A 540 -27.75 5.47 -15.55
N VAL A 541 -27.33 6.64 -16.02
CA VAL A 541 -26.52 6.81 -17.23
C VAL A 541 -25.19 7.44 -16.84
N CYS A 542 -24.09 6.76 -17.12
CA CYS A 542 -22.74 7.17 -16.73
C CYS A 542 -21.88 7.42 -17.97
N PHE A 543 -21.36 8.64 -18.10
CA PHE A 543 -20.45 9.04 -19.18
C PHE A 543 -19.02 9.12 -18.65
N ILE A 544 -18.11 8.27 -19.15
CA ILE A 544 -16.71 8.24 -18.73
C ILE A 544 -15.84 8.47 -19.97
N ASP A 545 -15.21 9.63 -20.03
CA ASP A 545 -14.43 10.08 -21.19
C ASP A 545 -12.92 9.93 -20.97
N ALA A 546 -12.20 9.59 -22.05
CA ALA A 546 -10.74 9.54 -22.13
C ALA A 546 -10.09 8.50 -21.20
N LEU A 547 -10.56 7.25 -21.25
CA LEU A 547 -10.01 6.16 -20.43
C LEU A 547 -8.50 5.95 -20.65
N ASP A 548 -8.00 6.26 -21.85
CA ASP A 548 -6.56 6.19 -22.20
C ASP A 548 -5.69 7.25 -21.48
N GLU A 549 -6.30 8.21 -20.77
CA GLU A 549 -5.58 9.22 -19.98
C GLU A 549 -5.31 8.77 -18.53
N CYS A 550 -5.68 7.54 -18.17
CA CYS A 550 -5.39 6.90 -16.89
C CYS A 550 -4.43 5.70 -17.10
N LYS A 551 -3.74 5.24 -16.04
CA LYS A 551 -2.76 4.16 -16.16
C LYS A 551 -3.41 2.85 -16.62
N ASP A 552 -2.74 2.13 -17.51
CA ASP A 552 -3.26 0.90 -18.14
C ASP A 552 -3.76 -0.16 -17.14
N ASP A 553 -3.05 -0.35 -16.03
CA ASP A 553 -3.42 -1.29 -14.96
C ASP A 553 -4.67 -0.84 -14.21
N GLU A 554 -4.74 0.44 -13.83
CA GLU A 554 -5.91 1.03 -13.19
C GLU A 554 -7.16 0.95 -14.09
N VAL A 555 -7.01 1.22 -15.39
CA VAL A 555 -8.16 1.21 -16.33
C VAL A 555 -8.70 -0.19 -16.54
N ARG A 556 -7.83 -1.22 -16.61
CA ARG A 556 -8.27 -2.62 -16.75
C ARG A 556 -9.08 -3.07 -15.54
N ASP A 557 -8.61 -2.77 -14.33
CA ASP A 557 -9.35 -3.03 -13.09
C ASP A 557 -10.68 -2.26 -13.06
N MET A 558 -10.68 -1.00 -13.50
CA MET A 558 -11.89 -0.18 -13.58
C MET A 558 -12.93 -0.76 -14.55
N VAL A 559 -12.53 -1.14 -15.76
CA VAL A 559 -13.44 -1.77 -16.73
C VAL A 559 -14.01 -3.07 -16.16
N ALA A 560 -13.18 -3.91 -15.54
CA ALA A 560 -13.64 -5.15 -14.91
C ALA A 560 -14.60 -4.89 -13.74
N PHE A 561 -14.41 -3.82 -12.97
CA PHE A 561 -15.34 -3.39 -11.92
C PHE A 561 -16.68 -2.93 -12.49
N PHE A 562 -16.68 -2.08 -13.53
CA PHE A 562 -17.91 -1.64 -14.16
C PHE A 562 -18.67 -2.80 -14.81
N GLU A 563 -18.00 -3.78 -15.42
CA GLU A 563 -18.64 -5.01 -15.92
C GLU A 563 -19.42 -5.73 -14.82
N ARG A 564 -18.80 -5.96 -13.65
CA ARG A 564 -19.47 -6.54 -12.48
C ARG A 564 -20.63 -5.67 -12.00
N LEU A 565 -20.46 -4.35 -12.02
CA LEU A 565 -21.51 -3.40 -11.63
C LEU A 565 -22.71 -3.46 -12.58
N GLY A 566 -22.49 -3.68 -13.87
CA GLY A 566 -23.53 -3.91 -14.88
C GLY A 566 -24.32 -5.19 -14.61
N GLU A 567 -23.62 -6.30 -14.30
CA GLU A 567 -24.25 -7.57 -13.90
C GLU A 567 -25.09 -7.40 -12.62
N LEU A 568 -24.55 -6.70 -11.61
CA LEU A 568 -25.24 -6.37 -10.37
C LEU A 568 -26.49 -5.53 -10.60
N ALA A 569 -26.40 -4.51 -11.46
CA ALA A 569 -27.54 -3.66 -11.81
C ALA A 569 -28.65 -4.46 -12.50
N ILE A 570 -28.29 -5.33 -13.47
CA ILE A 570 -29.26 -6.21 -14.15
C ILE A 570 -29.94 -7.17 -13.17
N ALA A 571 -29.19 -7.75 -12.23
CA ALA A 571 -29.71 -8.65 -11.22
C ALA A 571 -30.73 -7.97 -10.28
N ASN A 572 -30.51 -6.69 -9.97
CA ASN A 572 -31.39 -5.87 -9.13
C ASN A 572 -32.48 -5.11 -9.92
N GLY A 573 -32.57 -5.31 -11.24
CA GLY A 573 -33.55 -4.62 -12.09
C GLY A 573 -33.28 -3.12 -12.26
N VAL A 574 -32.07 -2.65 -11.96
CA VAL A 574 -31.63 -1.27 -12.16
C VAL A 574 -31.05 -1.11 -13.56
N GLY A 575 -31.57 -0.14 -14.31
CA GLY A 575 -31.03 0.16 -15.64
C GLY A 575 -29.73 0.96 -15.55
N LEU A 576 -28.58 0.30 -15.57
CA LEU A 576 -27.26 0.95 -15.67
C LEU A 576 -26.79 1.00 -17.12
N LEU A 577 -26.57 2.22 -17.64
CA LEU A 577 -26.03 2.48 -18.96
C LEU A 577 -24.69 3.20 -18.84
N VAL A 578 -23.62 2.63 -19.37
CA VAL A 578 -22.27 3.19 -19.29
C VAL A 578 -21.75 3.49 -20.69
N PHE A 579 -21.27 4.71 -20.91
CA PHE A 579 -20.66 5.16 -22.14
C PHE A 579 -19.18 5.48 -21.91
N PHE A 580 -18.30 4.66 -22.45
CA PHE A 580 -16.85 4.87 -22.46
C PHE A 580 -16.37 5.59 -23.72
N SER A 581 -15.32 6.40 -23.59
CA SER A 581 -14.54 6.89 -24.73
C SER A 581 -13.05 6.63 -24.53
N SER A 582 -12.35 6.21 -25.59
CA SER A 582 -10.89 6.04 -25.55
C SER A 582 -10.23 6.11 -26.93
N ARG A 583 -8.90 6.19 -26.96
CA ARG A 583 -8.10 5.82 -28.14
C ARG A 583 -8.18 4.31 -28.41
N HIS A 584 -7.64 3.87 -29.56
CA HIS A 584 -7.51 2.45 -29.91
C HIS A 584 -6.47 1.71 -29.08
N TYR A 585 -5.46 2.45 -28.58
CA TYR A 585 -4.43 1.99 -27.68
C TYR A 585 -4.53 2.78 -26.36
N PRO A 586 -4.34 2.16 -25.19
CA PRO A 586 -4.10 0.72 -24.98
C PRO A 586 -5.29 -0.14 -25.43
N HIS A 587 -5.02 -1.37 -25.88
CA HIS A 587 -6.06 -2.31 -26.30
C HIS A 587 -6.83 -2.80 -25.08
N ILE A 588 -7.85 -2.02 -24.68
CA ILE A 588 -8.80 -2.39 -23.65
C ILE A 588 -10.11 -2.73 -24.35
N THR A 589 -10.65 -3.90 -24.03
CA THR A 589 -11.91 -4.40 -24.57
C THR A 589 -12.77 -4.88 -23.42
N LEU A 590 -14.09 -4.82 -23.62
CA LEU A 590 -15.02 -5.55 -22.77
C LEU A 590 -14.89 -7.05 -23.06
N ARG A 591 -15.39 -7.91 -22.17
CA ARG A 591 -15.51 -9.35 -22.41
C ARG A 591 -16.33 -9.62 -23.68
N ASP A 592 -15.97 -10.70 -24.39
CA ASP A 592 -16.63 -11.12 -25.62
C ASP A 592 -18.15 -11.27 -25.42
N GLY A 593 -18.92 -10.63 -26.31
CA GLY A 593 -20.39 -10.63 -26.26
C GLY A 593 -21.02 -9.56 -25.36
N ILE A 594 -20.23 -8.67 -24.75
CA ILE A 594 -20.72 -7.55 -23.94
C ILE A 594 -20.33 -6.21 -24.58
N GLY A 595 -21.28 -5.28 -24.61
CA GLY A 595 -21.09 -3.90 -25.07
C GLY A 595 -21.19 -3.70 -26.58
N LEU A 596 -21.55 -2.47 -26.96
CA LEU A 596 -21.54 -1.99 -28.34
C LEU A 596 -20.32 -1.09 -28.57
N GLN A 597 -19.71 -1.15 -29.75
CA GLN A 597 -18.55 -0.31 -30.10
C GLN A 597 -18.82 0.54 -31.33
N ILE A 598 -18.49 1.84 -31.26
CA ILE A 598 -18.53 2.79 -32.37
C ILE A 598 -17.09 3.27 -32.62
N ASN A 599 -16.57 2.99 -33.81
CA ASN A 599 -15.28 3.50 -34.27
C ASN A 599 -15.53 4.79 -35.04
N LEU A 600 -15.15 5.93 -34.45
CA LEU A 600 -15.34 7.27 -35.02
C LEU A 600 -14.66 7.41 -36.39
N ASP A 601 -13.53 6.72 -36.57
CA ASP A 601 -12.71 6.78 -37.79
C ASP A 601 -13.37 6.11 -39.00
N GLU A 602 -14.42 5.31 -38.79
CA GLU A 602 -15.15 4.56 -39.84
C GLU A 602 -16.51 5.19 -40.16
N GLN A 603 -16.87 6.34 -39.55
CA GLN A 603 -18.19 6.95 -39.71
C GLN A 603 -18.17 8.05 -40.77
N GLU A 604 -18.89 7.85 -41.88
CA GLU A 604 -19.03 8.86 -42.95
C GLU A 604 -19.67 10.15 -42.43
N ASP A 605 -20.64 10.06 -41.52
CA ASP A 605 -21.28 11.23 -40.91
C ASP A 605 -20.30 12.07 -40.06
N HIS A 606 -19.23 11.45 -39.52
CA HIS A 606 -18.18 12.20 -38.83
C HIS A 606 -17.32 13.03 -39.81
N ASP A 607 -17.05 12.49 -41.00
CA ASP A 607 -16.41 13.26 -42.08
C ASP A 607 -17.30 14.41 -42.57
N ALA A 608 -18.62 14.18 -42.61
CA ALA A 608 -19.59 15.24 -42.90
C ALA A 608 -19.57 16.38 -41.85
N ASP A 609 -19.37 16.07 -40.56
CA ASP A 609 -19.18 17.07 -39.51
C ASP A 609 -17.91 17.92 -39.74
N ILE A 610 -16.82 17.29 -40.17
CA ILE A 610 -15.56 17.98 -40.54
C ILE A 610 -15.82 18.92 -41.72
N ALA A 611 -16.54 18.45 -42.74
CA ALA A 611 -16.90 19.27 -43.90
C ALA A 611 -17.74 20.49 -43.51
N GLU A 612 -18.76 20.32 -42.64
CA GLU A 612 -19.59 21.42 -42.16
C GLU A 612 -18.77 22.44 -41.34
N TYR A 613 -17.81 21.98 -40.52
CA TYR A 613 -16.90 22.86 -39.79
C TYR A 613 -16.01 23.68 -40.75
N ILE A 614 -15.41 23.03 -41.75
CA ILE A 614 -14.57 23.71 -42.77
C ILE A 614 -15.40 24.75 -43.52
N ASN A 615 -16.61 24.41 -43.91
CA ASN A 615 -17.50 25.33 -44.63
C ASN A 615 -17.82 26.60 -43.85
N TYR A 616 -17.94 26.48 -42.52
CA TYR A 616 -18.30 27.58 -41.64
C TYR A 616 -17.08 28.42 -41.19
N GLU A 617 -15.98 27.77 -40.78
CA GLU A 617 -14.82 28.45 -40.19
C GLU A 617 -13.76 28.91 -41.20
N LEU A 618 -13.66 28.28 -42.37
CA LEU A 618 -12.69 28.68 -43.39
C LEU A 618 -13.20 29.86 -44.24
N ARG A 619 -12.64 31.05 -44.02
CA ARG A 619 -13.14 32.33 -44.53
C ARG A 619 -12.59 32.67 -45.92
N ILE A 620 -12.84 31.82 -46.91
CA ILE A 620 -12.29 31.95 -48.29
C ILE A 620 -13.35 32.19 -49.39
N GLY A 621 -14.59 32.49 -49.00
CA GLY A 621 -15.73 32.67 -49.90
C GLY A 621 -16.21 31.37 -50.55
N ASP A 622 -17.04 31.48 -51.60
CA ASP A 622 -17.74 30.34 -52.24
C ASP A 622 -17.39 30.15 -53.73
N SER A 623 -16.25 30.67 -54.17
CA SER A 623 -15.77 30.43 -55.55
C SER A 623 -15.49 28.95 -55.81
N LYS A 624 -15.44 28.53 -57.07
CA LYS A 624 -15.06 27.14 -57.44
C LYS A 624 -13.71 26.73 -56.84
N LEU A 625 -12.73 27.63 -56.91
CA LEU A 625 -11.41 27.40 -56.30
C LEU A 625 -11.47 27.30 -54.78
N ALA A 626 -12.35 28.06 -54.12
CA ALA A 626 -12.58 27.95 -52.68
C ALA A 626 -13.19 26.59 -52.30
N GLN A 627 -14.14 26.07 -53.10
CA GLN A 627 -14.71 24.74 -52.89
C GLN A 627 -13.68 23.63 -53.13
N ASP A 628 -12.82 23.75 -54.15
CA ASP A 628 -11.72 22.80 -54.38
C ASP A 628 -10.77 22.76 -53.17
N ILE A 629 -10.43 23.93 -52.60
CA ILE A 629 -9.58 24.02 -51.40
C ILE A 629 -10.27 23.41 -50.18
N LYS A 630 -11.57 23.69 -49.96
CA LYS A 630 -12.34 23.11 -48.84
C LYS A 630 -12.35 21.57 -48.93
N ASN A 631 -12.51 21.02 -50.13
CA ASN A 631 -12.45 19.56 -50.36
C ASN A 631 -11.05 18.99 -50.11
N GLU A 632 -9.99 19.67 -50.58
CA GLU A 632 -8.60 19.26 -50.36
C GLU A 632 -8.24 19.26 -48.86
N VAL A 633 -8.74 20.22 -48.08
CA VAL A 633 -8.60 20.23 -46.60
C VAL A 633 -9.32 19.04 -45.98
N ARG A 634 -10.56 18.75 -46.39
CA ARG A 634 -11.35 17.62 -45.88
C ARG A 634 -10.64 16.29 -46.12
N GLU A 635 -10.17 16.04 -47.34
CA GLU A 635 -9.45 14.82 -47.70
C GLU A 635 -8.16 14.64 -46.89
N LYS A 636 -7.39 15.72 -46.71
CA LYS A 636 -6.17 15.67 -45.89
C LYS A 636 -6.45 15.45 -44.41
N ALA A 637 -7.58 15.91 -43.88
CA ALA A 637 -7.90 15.77 -42.45
C ALA A 637 -8.00 14.31 -41.98
N SER A 638 -8.39 13.37 -42.84
CA SER A 638 -8.43 11.92 -42.55
C SER A 638 -9.11 11.55 -41.21
N GLY A 639 -10.20 12.26 -40.88
CA GLY A 639 -10.97 12.08 -39.63
C GLY A 639 -10.34 12.72 -38.37
N VAL A 640 -9.28 13.52 -38.49
CA VAL A 640 -8.61 14.18 -37.36
C VAL A 640 -9.09 15.63 -37.24
N PHE A 641 -10.08 15.86 -36.38
CA PHE A 641 -10.68 17.18 -36.17
C PHE A 641 -9.66 18.23 -35.69
N MET A 642 -8.71 17.87 -34.82
CA MET A 642 -7.64 18.76 -34.35
C MET A 642 -6.77 19.27 -35.51
N TRP A 643 -6.40 18.40 -36.45
CA TRP A 643 -5.67 18.78 -37.66
C TRP A 643 -6.48 19.81 -38.46
N THR A 644 -7.78 19.57 -38.61
CA THR A 644 -8.68 20.50 -39.33
C THR A 644 -8.71 21.88 -38.67
N VAL A 645 -8.87 21.94 -37.35
CA VAL A 645 -8.92 23.21 -36.59
C VAL A 645 -7.62 24.00 -36.77
N LEU A 646 -6.47 23.33 -36.66
CA LEU A 646 -5.15 23.95 -36.82
C LEU A 646 -4.93 24.45 -38.24
N VAL A 647 -5.22 23.62 -39.25
CA VAL A 647 -5.04 23.99 -40.66
C VAL A 647 -5.98 25.10 -41.08
N VAL A 648 -7.24 25.08 -40.69
CA VAL A 648 -8.18 26.18 -40.95
C VAL A 648 -7.69 27.48 -40.33
N SER A 649 -7.14 27.44 -39.11
CA SER A 649 -6.52 28.60 -38.46
C SER A 649 -5.31 29.12 -39.24
N ILE A 650 -4.41 28.24 -39.69
CA ILE A 650 -3.24 28.59 -40.52
C ILE A 650 -3.69 29.24 -41.84
N LEU A 651 -4.65 28.63 -42.56
CA LEU A 651 -5.12 29.12 -43.85
C LEU A 651 -5.89 30.44 -43.72
N ASN A 652 -6.62 30.65 -42.62
CA ASN A 652 -7.30 31.93 -42.35
C ASN A 652 -6.33 33.11 -42.13
N ARG A 653 -5.06 32.85 -41.77
CA ARG A 653 -4.01 33.89 -41.68
C ARG A 653 -3.53 34.35 -43.05
N GLU A 654 -3.62 33.49 -44.07
CA GLU A 654 -3.28 33.78 -45.47
C GLU A 654 -4.41 34.58 -46.16
N ARG A 655 -4.59 35.85 -45.76
CA ARG A 655 -5.71 36.69 -46.19
C ARG A 655 -5.80 36.84 -47.72
N GLY A 656 -6.83 36.24 -48.33
CA GLY A 656 -7.37 36.58 -49.66
C GLY A 656 -6.54 36.16 -50.90
N ARG A 657 -5.32 35.66 -50.73
CA ARG A 657 -4.47 35.20 -51.86
C ARG A 657 -4.72 33.72 -52.14
N MET A 658 -5.76 33.40 -52.90
CA MET A 658 -6.19 32.01 -53.16
C MET A 658 -5.09 31.09 -53.71
N HIS A 659 -4.19 31.60 -54.56
CA HIS A 659 -3.04 30.82 -55.05
C HIS A 659 -2.01 30.52 -53.96
N ALA A 660 -1.69 31.49 -53.10
CA ALA A 660 -0.80 31.30 -51.96
C ALA A 660 -1.42 30.35 -50.92
N LEU A 661 -2.73 30.46 -50.70
CA LEU A 661 -3.48 29.59 -49.78
C LEU A 661 -3.47 28.13 -50.25
N ARG A 662 -3.71 27.88 -51.54
CA ARG A 662 -3.62 26.53 -52.11
C ARG A 662 -2.21 25.97 -52.10
N GLN A 663 -1.20 26.80 -52.38
CA GLN A 663 0.21 26.38 -52.24
C GLN A 663 0.52 26.01 -50.79
N ARG A 664 0.08 26.84 -49.84
CA ARG A 664 0.28 26.58 -48.41
C ARG A 664 -0.37 25.29 -47.96
N LEU A 665 -1.58 24.99 -48.43
CA LEU A 665 -2.26 23.72 -48.15
C LEU A 665 -1.46 22.51 -48.66
N ARG A 666 -0.77 22.62 -49.80
CA ARG A 666 0.05 21.52 -50.33
C ARG A 666 1.29 21.25 -49.49
N GLU A 667 1.93 22.30 -48.98
CA GLU A 667 3.09 22.21 -48.09
C GLU A 667 2.75 21.64 -46.72
N ILE A 668 1.51 21.84 -46.25
CA ILE A 668 1.05 21.32 -44.96
C ILE A 668 1.00 19.77 -45.00
N PRO A 669 1.66 19.09 -44.06
CA PRO A 669 1.67 17.63 -43.99
C PRO A 669 0.32 17.07 -43.53
N GLN A 670 0.06 15.81 -43.88
CA GLN A 670 -1.23 15.16 -43.67
C GLN A 670 -1.40 14.58 -42.25
N THR A 671 -0.31 14.17 -41.60
CA THR A 671 -0.40 13.62 -40.23
C THR A 671 -0.35 14.74 -39.19
N LEU A 672 -1.01 14.52 -38.05
CA LEU A 672 -1.02 15.50 -36.95
C LEU A 672 0.38 15.70 -36.35
N ASN A 673 1.19 14.65 -36.28
CA ASN A 673 2.55 14.71 -35.74
C ASN A 673 3.46 15.53 -36.65
N ASP A 674 3.43 15.28 -37.96
CA ASP A 674 4.22 16.04 -38.92
C ASP A 674 3.75 17.50 -38.97
N LEU A 675 2.45 17.75 -38.76
CA LEU A 675 1.92 19.11 -38.64
C LEU A 675 2.48 19.83 -37.41
N PHE A 676 2.58 19.16 -36.25
CA PHE A 676 3.23 19.75 -35.08
C PHE A 676 4.71 20.05 -35.37
N PHE A 677 5.43 19.10 -35.98
CA PHE A 677 6.82 19.30 -36.38
C PHE A 677 6.95 20.53 -37.30
N ASP A 678 6.17 20.61 -38.37
CA ASP A 678 6.16 21.74 -39.31
C ASP A 678 5.78 23.07 -38.62
N ILE A 679 4.79 23.08 -37.71
CA ILE A 679 4.47 24.30 -36.93
C ILE A 679 5.68 24.75 -36.10
N LEU A 680 6.39 23.81 -35.47
CA LEU A 680 7.50 24.09 -34.56
C LEU A 680 8.81 24.42 -35.29
N SER A 681 9.08 23.82 -36.45
CA SER A 681 10.27 24.08 -37.27
C SER A 681 10.22 25.37 -38.06
N ARG A 682 9.05 26.04 -38.14
CA ARG A 682 8.92 27.32 -38.87
C ARG A 682 9.63 28.45 -38.15
N ASP A 683 10.54 29.11 -38.87
CA ASP A 683 11.37 30.21 -38.40
C ASP A 683 10.53 31.49 -38.23
N SER A 684 10.20 31.85 -36.99
CA SER A 684 9.26 32.96 -36.71
C SER A 684 9.41 33.61 -35.32
N GLY A 685 10.43 33.24 -34.53
CA GLY A 685 10.61 33.75 -33.18
C GLY A 685 11.91 33.24 -32.55
N ASP A 686 12.14 33.57 -31.27
CA ASP A 686 13.29 33.09 -30.51
C ASP A 686 13.11 31.60 -30.15
N GLU A 687 13.91 30.75 -30.77
CA GLU A 687 13.90 29.30 -30.58
C GLU A 687 14.17 28.91 -29.11
N GLU A 688 15.00 29.68 -28.40
CA GLU A 688 15.32 29.44 -26.99
C GLU A 688 14.14 29.78 -26.07
N GLU A 689 13.39 30.84 -26.38
CA GLU A 689 12.17 31.19 -25.65
C GLU A 689 11.09 30.12 -25.86
N THR A 690 10.86 29.69 -27.10
CA THR A 690 9.89 28.62 -27.42
C THR A 690 10.25 27.32 -26.69
N LEU A 691 11.53 26.93 -26.71
CA LEU A 691 11.99 25.73 -26.02
C LEU A 691 11.76 25.83 -24.51
N LEU A 692 12.16 26.95 -23.89
CA LEU A 692 11.96 27.15 -22.46
C LEU A 692 10.47 27.17 -22.08
N CYS A 693 9.63 27.80 -22.90
CA CYS A 693 8.18 27.80 -22.74
C CYS A 693 7.63 26.37 -22.68
N PHE A 694 8.02 25.50 -23.61
CA PHE A 694 7.58 24.10 -23.59
C PHE A 694 8.16 23.30 -22.43
N GLN A 695 9.41 23.53 -22.04
CA GLN A 695 9.98 22.85 -20.87
C GLN A 695 9.25 23.24 -19.58
N LEU A 696 8.90 24.52 -19.42
CA LEU A 696 8.10 25.01 -18.29
C LEU A 696 6.68 24.43 -18.30
N ILE A 697 6.03 24.31 -19.46
CA ILE A 697 4.69 23.69 -19.54
C ILE A 697 4.75 22.17 -19.28
N LEU A 698 5.82 21.48 -19.72
CA LEU A 698 5.97 20.03 -19.62
C LEU A 698 6.42 19.55 -18.23
N PHE A 699 7.38 20.24 -17.62
CA PHE A 699 8.15 19.73 -16.49
C PHE A 699 7.98 20.55 -15.20
N ALA A 700 7.19 21.63 -15.22
CA ALA A 700 6.84 22.34 -13.99
C ALA A 700 6.09 21.43 -13.01
N GLN A 701 6.39 21.59 -11.71
CA GLN A 701 5.77 20.82 -10.63
C GLN A 701 4.28 21.12 -10.47
N LYS A 702 3.87 22.34 -10.83
CA LYS A 702 2.47 22.78 -10.91
C LYS A 702 2.27 23.63 -12.18
N PRO A 703 1.08 23.62 -12.81
CA PRO A 703 0.79 24.49 -13.95
C PRO A 703 0.99 25.96 -13.59
N LEU A 704 1.68 26.71 -14.45
CA LEU A 704 1.99 28.12 -14.25
C LEU A 704 0.89 29.02 -14.81
N THR A 705 0.62 30.15 -14.17
CA THR A 705 -0.21 31.23 -14.72
C THR A 705 0.48 31.89 -15.93
N PRO A 706 -0.26 32.56 -16.84
CA PRO A 706 0.36 33.29 -17.95
C PRO A 706 1.43 34.29 -17.49
N LEU A 707 1.19 34.94 -16.34
CA LEU A 707 2.11 35.92 -15.79
C LEU A 707 3.37 35.26 -15.20
N GLU A 708 3.23 34.17 -14.43
CA GLU A 708 4.37 33.38 -13.96
C GLU A 708 5.23 32.85 -15.11
N LEU A 709 4.60 32.26 -16.14
CA LEU A 709 5.29 31.68 -17.28
C LEU A 709 6.04 32.73 -18.10
N HIS A 710 5.42 33.90 -18.34
CA HIS A 710 6.04 35.00 -19.06
C HIS A 710 7.31 35.49 -18.34
N PHE A 711 7.23 35.72 -17.03
CA PHE A 711 8.39 36.18 -16.24
C PHE A 711 9.46 35.10 -16.05
N ALA A 712 9.08 33.81 -16.03
CA ALA A 712 10.04 32.71 -16.04
C ALA A 712 10.85 32.68 -17.35
N ILE A 713 10.20 32.91 -18.50
CA ILE A 713 10.89 32.94 -19.81
C ILE A 713 11.83 34.16 -19.89
N LEU A 714 11.35 35.35 -19.49
CA LEU A 714 12.15 36.57 -19.51
C LEU A 714 13.37 36.53 -18.57
N SER A 715 13.34 35.74 -17.50
CA SER A 715 14.49 35.61 -16.59
C SER A 715 15.76 35.14 -17.28
N GLN A 716 15.63 34.39 -18.39
CA GLN A 716 16.74 33.90 -19.21
C GLN A 716 17.01 34.79 -20.43
N ALA A 717 16.21 35.84 -20.65
CA ALA A 717 16.39 36.77 -21.74
C ALA A 717 17.46 37.81 -21.36
N LYS A 718 18.39 38.08 -22.29
CA LYS A 718 19.59 38.88 -22.04
C LYS A 718 19.34 40.37 -21.73
N ASP A 719 18.09 40.85 -21.79
CA ASP A 719 17.81 42.30 -21.85
C ASP A 719 16.40 42.73 -21.35
N SER A 720 15.95 42.28 -20.17
CA SER A 720 14.62 42.70 -19.66
C SER A 720 14.66 43.49 -18.35
N ASN A 721 14.55 44.82 -18.44
CA ASN A 721 14.18 45.72 -17.34
C ASN A 721 12.64 45.83 -17.14
N LEU A 722 11.87 44.89 -17.70
CA LEU A 722 10.41 44.87 -17.66
C LEU A 722 9.87 44.60 -16.25
N LYS A 723 9.05 45.50 -15.72
CA LYS A 723 8.41 45.32 -14.42
C LYS A 723 7.03 44.67 -14.57
N PRO A 724 6.62 43.76 -13.67
CA PRO A 724 5.30 43.12 -13.71
C PRO A 724 4.11 44.08 -13.75
N ARG A 725 4.25 45.28 -13.17
CA ARG A 725 3.20 46.31 -13.15
C ARG A 725 2.95 46.98 -14.51
N ASP A 726 3.88 46.81 -15.45
CA ASP A 726 3.79 47.42 -16.78
C ASP A 726 3.09 46.50 -17.81
N LEU A 727 2.76 45.26 -17.42
CA LEU A 727 2.12 44.26 -18.28
C LEU A 727 0.73 43.90 -17.78
N SER A 728 -0.25 43.84 -18.68
CA SER A 728 -1.56 43.28 -18.37
C SER A 728 -1.53 41.75 -18.44
N ALA A 729 -2.52 41.12 -17.80
CA ALA A 729 -2.74 39.66 -17.93
C ALA A 729 -3.08 39.24 -19.37
N GLU A 730 -3.48 40.18 -20.24
CA GLU A 730 -3.72 39.91 -21.65
C GLU A 730 -2.42 39.96 -22.46
N ASP A 731 -1.53 40.91 -22.18
CA ASP A 731 -0.22 41.00 -22.85
C ASP A 731 0.60 39.72 -22.60
N SER A 732 0.58 39.21 -21.38
CA SER A 732 1.24 37.94 -21.05
C SER A 732 0.59 36.75 -21.75
N ARG A 733 -0.73 36.74 -21.93
CA ARG A 733 -1.41 35.68 -22.70
C ARG A 733 -1.02 35.73 -24.18
N ILE A 734 -0.97 36.91 -24.78
CA ILE A 734 -0.55 37.10 -26.18
C ILE A 734 0.90 36.62 -26.35
N PHE A 735 1.81 37.06 -25.48
CA PHE A 735 3.22 36.63 -25.50
C PHE A 735 3.35 35.09 -25.44
N ILE A 736 2.65 34.44 -24.51
CA ILE A 736 2.69 32.97 -24.38
C ILE A 736 2.11 32.26 -25.61
N ILE A 737 1.03 32.77 -26.20
CA ILE A 737 0.45 32.22 -27.43
C ILE A 737 1.45 32.36 -28.59
N GLU A 738 2.14 33.49 -28.72
CA GLU A 738 3.16 33.72 -29.75
C GLU A 738 4.38 32.81 -29.53
N CYS A 739 4.92 32.78 -28.31
CA CYS A 739 6.07 31.96 -27.91
C CYS A 739 5.82 30.45 -28.12
N SER A 740 4.61 29.98 -27.83
CA SER A 740 4.19 28.58 -28.04
C SER A 740 3.66 28.30 -29.46
N LYS A 741 3.74 29.26 -30.39
CA LYS A 741 3.23 29.18 -31.77
C LYS A 741 1.74 28.80 -31.86
N GLY A 742 0.95 29.16 -30.85
CA GLY A 742 -0.48 28.86 -30.74
C GLY A 742 -0.79 27.44 -30.29
N LEU A 743 0.20 26.69 -29.77
CA LEU A 743 0.03 25.35 -29.22
C LEU A 743 -0.25 25.35 -27.71
N SER A 744 -0.35 26.52 -27.08
CA SER A 744 -0.84 26.66 -25.70
C SER A 744 -2.18 27.39 -25.61
N GLU A 745 -2.90 27.14 -24.52
CA GLU A 745 -4.12 27.84 -24.12
C GLU A 745 -4.10 28.14 -22.61
N THR A 746 -4.99 29.03 -22.18
CA THR A 746 -5.17 29.39 -20.77
C THR A 746 -6.51 28.83 -20.25
N ILE A 747 -6.47 28.19 -19.08
CA ILE A 747 -7.57 27.41 -18.48
C ILE A 747 -7.86 27.89 -17.06
N GLY A 748 -9.13 27.82 -16.63
CA GLY A 748 -9.53 28.03 -15.23
C GLY A 748 -10.00 29.44 -14.87
N SER A 749 -10.82 29.51 -13.81
CA SER A 749 -11.21 30.74 -13.08
C SER A 749 -11.34 30.35 -11.60
N PRO A 750 -10.72 31.06 -10.63
CA PRO A 750 -10.14 32.40 -10.70
C PRO A 750 -8.62 32.49 -10.98
N ARG A 751 -7.85 31.39 -10.87
CA ARG A 751 -6.41 31.36 -11.22
C ARG A 751 -6.19 30.67 -12.56
N CYS A 752 -6.15 31.46 -13.62
CA CYS A 752 -5.89 31.02 -14.99
C CYS A 752 -4.48 30.39 -15.13
N THR A 753 -4.36 29.14 -15.54
CA THR A 753 -3.08 28.46 -15.81
C THR A 753 -2.87 28.14 -17.29
N VAL A 754 -1.62 28.04 -17.73
CA VAL A 754 -1.23 27.72 -19.10
C VAL A 754 -1.05 26.21 -19.25
N GLN A 755 -1.54 25.68 -20.36
CA GLN A 755 -1.30 24.30 -20.79
C GLN A 755 -1.27 24.21 -22.32
N PHE A 756 -0.90 23.06 -22.87
CA PHE A 756 -1.06 22.80 -24.30
C PHE A 756 -2.53 22.87 -24.75
N ILE A 757 -2.80 23.13 -26.03
CA ILE A 757 -4.17 23.10 -26.59
C ILE A 757 -4.79 21.69 -26.60
N HIS A 758 -3.96 20.64 -26.54
CA HIS A 758 -4.39 19.25 -26.55
C HIS A 758 -3.30 18.31 -26.04
N GLU A 759 -3.67 17.15 -25.48
CA GLU A 759 -2.72 16.14 -24.98
C GLU A 759 -1.77 15.64 -26.08
N SER A 760 -2.27 15.53 -27.31
CA SER A 760 -1.47 15.09 -28.46
C SER A 760 -0.25 15.96 -28.74
N VAL A 761 -0.22 17.22 -28.29
CA VAL A 761 0.99 18.06 -28.39
C VAL A 761 2.07 17.54 -27.44
N LYS A 762 1.69 17.26 -26.18
CA LYS A 762 2.60 16.69 -25.18
C LYS A 762 3.05 15.28 -25.59
N ASP A 763 2.14 14.44 -26.06
CA ASP A 763 2.49 13.10 -26.60
C ASP A 763 3.52 13.23 -27.72
N PHE A 764 3.31 14.14 -28.67
CA PHE A 764 4.24 14.39 -29.75
C PHE A 764 5.62 14.84 -29.26
N LEU A 765 5.68 15.73 -28.26
CA LEU A 765 6.93 16.23 -27.68
C LEU A 765 7.66 15.17 -26.85
N LEU A 766 6.97 14.22 -26.22
CA LEU A 766 7.60 13.20 -25.36
C LEU A 766 7.85 11.86 -26.06
N GLN A 767 7.32 11.66 -27.27
CA GLN A 767 7.42 10.38 -27.99
C GLN A 767 8.71 10.27 -28.83
N GLY A 768 9.58 9.33 -28.48
CA GLY A 768 10.84 9.04 -29.18
C GLY A 768 11.81 10.22 -29.16
N ASP A 769 12.73 10.28 -30.13
CA ASP A 769 13.73 11.36 -30.22
C ASP A 769 13.20 12.67 -30.84
N ARG A 770 11.88 12.89 -30.83
CA ARG A 770 11.27 14.02 -31.58
C ARG A 770 11.60 15.39 -31.01
N LEU A 771 11.63 15.53 -29.68
CA LEU A 771 12.04 16.80 -29.07
C LEU A 771 13.52 17.08 -29.31
N TYR A 772 14.33 16.02 -29.30
CA TYR A 772 15.74 16.10 -29.67
C TYR A 772 15.92 16.47 -31.16
N ASN A 773 15.12 15.91 -32.06
CA ASN A 773 15.17 16.26 -33.49
C ASN A 773 14.75 17.72 -33.76
N LEU A 774 13.82 18.26 -32.96
CA LEU A 774 13.43 19.67 -33.03
C LEU A 774 14.50 20.58 -32.41
N TRP A 775 15.07 20.18 -31.29
CA TRP A 775 16.07 20.95 -30.54
C TRP A 775 17.27 20.09 -30.14
N PRO A 776 18.23 19.85 -31.06
CA PRO A 776 19.37 18.97 -30.83
C PRO A 776 20.27 19.40 -29.66
N LYS A 777 20.24 20.71 -29.31
CA LYS A 777 20.99 21.28 -28.19
C LYS A 777 20.65 20.67 -26.83
N LEU A 778 19.49 20.01 -26.70
CA LEU A 778 19.04 19.37 -25.45
C LEU A 778 19.83 18.10 -25.10
N GLY A 779 20.59 17.53 -26.05
CA GLY A 779 21.31 16.27 -25.84
C GLY A 779 20.39 15.06 -25.62
N SER A 780 20.98 13.89 -25.35
CA SER A 780 20.24 12.63 -25.19
C SER A 780 19.43 12.54 -23.89
N ASN A 781 19.83 13.26 -22.84
CA ASN A 781 19.10 13.29 -21.56
C ASN A 781 18.11 14.46 -21.48
N LEU A 782 17.07 14.37 -22.30
CA LEU A 782 16.07 15.44 -22.46
C LEU A 782 15.44 15.87 -21.13
N ILE A 783 14.99 14.91 -20.32
CA ILE A 783 14.27 15.18 -19.07
C ILE A 783 15.22 15.79 -18.04
N GLY A 784 16.40 15.19 -17.86
CA GLY A 784 17.42 15.71 -16.94
C GLY A 784 17.86 17.13 -17.28
N ASN A 785 18.16 17.40 -18.56
CA ASN A 785 18.59 18.73 -19.02
C ASN A 785 17.45 19.76 -18.93
N SER A 786 16.20 19.34 -19.12
CA SER A 786 15.04 20.24 -18.92
C SER A 786 14.86 20.63 -17.46
N HIS A 787 14.93 19.66 -16.53
CA HIS A 787 14.90 19.97 -15.10
C HIS A 787 16.11 20.82 -14.66
N LEU A 788 17.28 20.62 -15.26
CA LEU A 788 18.46 21.45 -15.00
C LEU A 788 18.23 22.92 -15.40
N ARG A 789 17.68 23.17 -16.59
CA ARG A 789 17.35 24.52 -17.04
C ARG A 789 16.24 25.16 -16.21
N LEU A 790 15.22 24.40 -15.82
CA LEU A 790 14.16 24.90 -14.93
C LEU A 790 14.69 25.25 -13.52
N ARG A 791 15.66 24.48 -13.01
CA ARG A 791 16.40 24.84 -11.79
C ARG A 791 17.09 26.19 -12.00
N ASP A 792 17.85 26.36 -13.08
CA ASP A 792 18.61 27.59 -13.34
C ASP A 792 17.71 28.82 -13.40
N VAL A 793 16.59 28.72 -14.11
CA VAL A 793 15.52 29.73 -14.13
C VAL A 793 15.04 30.08 -12.71
N CYS A 794 14.81 29.08 -11.86
CA CYS A 794 14.39 29.34 -10.48
C CYS A 794 15.50 30.02 -9.65
N LEU A 795 16.75 29.58 -9.77
CA LEU A 795 17.88 30.12 -9.00
C LEU A 795 18.21 31.56 -9.40
N GLU A 796 18.20 31.84 -10.71
CA GLU A 796 18.41 33.17 -11.27
C GLU A 796 17.31 34.14 -10.81
N TYR A 797 16.05 33.72 -10.86
CA TYR A 797 14.92 34.53 -10.40
C TYR A 797 14.95 34.79 -8.88
N LEU A 798 15.43 33.83 -8.09
CA LEU A 798 15.63 34.02 -6.64
C LEU A 798 16.78 34.99 -6.32
N SER A 799 17.79 35.03 -7.18
CA SER A 799 19.02 35.82 -6.99
C SER A 799 18.96 37.20 -7.65
N SER A 800 17.92 37.50 -8.43
CA SER A 800 17.77 38.79 -9.10
C SER A 800 17.37 39.91 -8.15
N ASN A 801 17.70 41.17 -8.50
CA ASN A 801 17.35 42.37 -7.71
C ASN A 801 15.85 42.46 -7.40
N THR A 802 14.99 41.95 -8.29
CA THR A 802 13.54 41.84 -8.06
C THR A 802 13.16 40.92 -6.90
N GLY A 803 13.88 39.82 -6.70
CA GLY A 803 13.72 38.94 -5.55
C GLY A 803 14.26 39.60 -4.27
N GLU A 804 15.45 40.20 -4.33
CA GLU A 804 16.08 40.83 -3.16
C GLU A 804 15.33 42.08 -2.64
N ASP A 805 14.76 42.91 -3.52
CA ASP A 805 14.03 44.12 -3.14
C ASP A 805 12.71 43.82 -2.41
N ILE A 806 12.03 42.72 -2.75
CA ILE A 806 10.76 42.33 -2.10
C ILE A 806 11.02 41.66 -0.77
N ILE A 807 12.01 40.77 -0.74
CA ILE A 807 12.44 40.01 0.45
C ILE A 807 13.06 40.94 1.52
N SER A 808 13.60 42.10 1.13
CA SER A 808 14.16 43.09 2.06
C SER A 808 13.14 44.12 2.57
N GLN A 809 12.03 44.35 1.87
CA GLN A 809 11.02 45.35 2.24
C GLN A 809 9.95 44.85 3.23
N GLY A 810 9.97 43.57 3.62
CA GLY A 810 9.09 43.06 4.68
C GLY A 810 7.61 43.24 4.34
N THR A 811 7.20 42.92 3.11
CA THR A 811 5.79 43.04 2.72
C THR A 811 4.96 41.97 3.44
N LYS A 812 4.29 42.38 4.52
CA LYS A 812 3.43 41.53 5.35
C LYS A 812 2.21 40.92 4.62
N ASN A 813 2.04 41.19 3.31
CA ASN A 813 0.93 40.73 2.49
C ASN A 813 1.45 39.96 1.26
N CYS A 814 1.29 38.62 1.25
CA CYS A 814 1.60 37.78 0.09
C CYS A 814 0.86 38.20 -1.20
N GLU A 815 -0.27 38.90 -1.11
CA GLU A 815 -1.03 39.39 -2.27
C GLU A 815 -0.33 40.54 -3.01
N GLU A 816 0.46 41.37 -2.29
CA GLU A 816 1.22 42.46 -2.93
C GLU A 816 2.51 41.95 -3.58
N ALA A 817 3.17 40.94 -2.97
CA ALA A 817 4.36 40.30 -3.53
C ALA A 817 4.10 39.60 -4.87
N GLY A 818 2.94 38.96 -5.03
CA GLY A 818 2.51 38.34 -6.30
C GLY A 818 2.32 39.34 -7.45
N SER A 819 2.10 40.63 -7.14
CA SER A 819 1.97 41.70 -8.13
C SER A 819 3.31 42.28 -8.60
N THR A 820 4.38 42.11 -7.82
CA THR A 820 5.72 42.68 -8.07
C THR A 820 6.76 41.66 -8.47
N SER A 821 6.56 40.37 -8.20
CA SER A 821 7.38 39.27 -8.72
C SER A 821 6.56 37.99 -8.88
N PRO A 822 5.85 37.85 -10.01
CA PRO A 822 4.87 36.79 -10.24
C PRO A 822 5.43 35.38 -10.10
N PHE A 823 6.69 35.14 -10.50
CA PHE A 823 7.30 33.81 -10.50
C PHE A 823 8.07 33.47 -9.22
N LEU A 824 8.23 34.42 -8.27
CA LEU A 824 9.07 34.26 -7.08
C LEU A 824 8.60 33.09 -6.20
N GLU A 825 7.28 32.98 -6.01
CA GLU A 825 6.69 31.93 -5.20
C GLU A 825 6.96 30.55 -5.79
N TYR A 826 6.77 30.38 -7.10
CA TYR A 826 7.08 29.13 -7.77
C TYR A 826 8.58 28.81 -7.68
N ALA A 827 9.45 29.79 -7.97
CA ALA A 827 10.91 29.61 -7.94
C ALA A 827 11.40 29.17 -6.56
N ALA A 828 10.96 29.85 -5.49
CA ALA A 828 11.33 29.53 -4.11
C ALA A 828 10.89 28.14 -3.68
N GLU A 829 9.68 27.72 -4.06
CA GLU A 829 9.12 26.42 -3.70
C GLU A 829 9.73 25.26 -4.49
N ASN A 830 10.13 25.49 -5.75
CA ASN A 830 10.42 24.40 -6.69
C ASN A 830 11.87 24.34 -7.18
N ALA A 831 12.75 25.28 -6.82
CA ALA A 831 14.17 25.23 -7.17
C ALA A 831 14.83 23.89 -6.77
N LEU A 832 14.61 23.44 -5.52
CA LEU A 832 15.14 22.17 -5.00
C LEU A 832 14.50 20.96 -5.69
N PHE A 833 13.21 21.02 -6.02
CA PHE A 833 12.52 19.97 -6.75
C PHE A 833 13.13 19.75 -8.14
N HIS A 834 13.34 20.83 -8.90
CA HIS A 834 13.95 20.74 -10.23
C HIS A 834 15.40 20.27 -10.16
N ALA A 835 16.17 20.74 -9.17
CA ALA A 835 17.53 20.27 -8.95
C ALA A 835 17.58 18.77 -8.61
N ASP A 836 16.74 18.29 -7.69
CA ASP A 836 16.68 16.88 -7.32
C ASP A 836 16.25 15.99 -8.49
N LYS A 837 15.25 16.43 -9.27
CA LYS A 837 14.84 15.72 -10.48
C LYS A 837 15.94 15.62 -11.52
N ALA A 838 16.65 16.71 -11.80
CA ALA A 838 17.78 16.68 -12.73
C ALA A 838 18.85 15.66 -12.28
N ALA A 839 19.19 15.63 -10.99
CA ALA A 839 20.13 14.66 -10.43
C ALA A 839 19.61 13.22 -10.50
N SER A 840 18.32 12.98 -10.25
CA SER A 840 17.70 11.65 -10.35
C SER A 840 17.74 11.07 -11.76
N PHE A 841 17.79 11.93 -12.79
CA PHE A 841 18.00 11.53 -14.19
C PHE A 841 19.48 11.48 -14.59
N GLY A 842 20.41 11.51 -13.64
CA GLY A 842 21.84 11.32 -13.87
C GLY A 842 22.64 12.59 -14.17
N ILE A 843 22.06 13.79 -14.03
CA ILE A 843 22.80 15.05 -14.18
C ILE A 843 23.57 15.36 -12.90
N GLN A 844 24.91 15.31 -12.98
CA GLN A 844 25.78 15.65 -11.85
C GLN A 844 25.76 17.15 -11.56
N GLN A 845 25.64 17.52 -10.28
CA GLN A 845 25.55 18.91 -9.84
C GLN A 845 26.47 19.18 -8.63
N PRO A 846 27.80 18.97 -8.75
CA PRO A 846 28.73 19.09 -7.61
C PRO A 846 28.73 20.50 -7.00
N ASP A 847 28.54 21.54 -7.82
CA ASP A 847 28.54 22.93 -7.39
C ASP A 847 27.18 23.41 -6.83
N PHE A 848 26.16 22.53 -6.74
CA PHE A 848 24.82 22.94 -6.28
C PHE A 848 24.86 23.61 -4.89
N ALA A 849 25.71 23.09 -3.99
CA ALA A 849 25.86 23.62 -2.65
C ALA A 849 26.35 25.08 -2.60
N SER A 850 27.13 25.51 -3.61
CA SER A 850 27.68 26.88 -3.69
C SER A 850 26.76 27.84 -4.44
N ILE A 851 26.01 27.36 -5.43
CA ILE A 851 25.11 28.20 -6.25
C ILE A 851 23.72 28.38 -5.65
N PHE A 852 23.29 27.51 -4.71
CA PHE A 852 21.95 27.61 -4.14
C PHE A 852 21.82 28.85 -3.23
N PRO A 853 20.88 29.78 -3.50
CA PRO A 853 20.77 31.07 -2.80
C PRO A 853 20.10 30.89 -1.42
N ASN A 854 20.86 30.29 -0.49
CA ASN A 854 20.38 29.94 0.86
C ASN A 854 19.73 31.13 1.57
N GLN A 855 20.38 32.30 1.57
CA GLN A 855 19.87 33.47 2.30
C GLN A 855 18.55 33.98 1.74
N GLN A 856 18.43 34.08 0.42
CA GLN A 856 17.20 34.53 -0.25
C GLN A 856 16.07 33.51 -0.01
N TRP A 857 16.38 32.21 -0.11
CA TRP A 857 15.40 31.14 0.14
C TRP A 857 14.88 31.15 1.59
N ILE A 858 15.77 31.31 2.57
CA ILE A 858 15.45 31.40 4.00
C ILE A 858 14.54 32.59 4.26
N ARG A 859 14.90 33.77 3.77
CA ARG A 859 14.12 35.00 3.98
C ARG A 859 12.71 34.89 3.39
N PHE A 860 12.57 34.35 2.17
CA PHE A 860 11.25 34.10 1.57
C PHE A 860 10.38 33.19 2.45
N HIS A 861 10.95 32.09 2.95
CA HIS A 861 10.19 31.15 3.78
C HIS A 861 9.88 31.68 5.19
N LYS A 862 10.72 32.55 5.76
CA LYS A 862 10.41 33.28 7.01
C LYS A 862 9.18 34.17 6.89
N GLU A 863 9.00 34.81 5.73
CA GLU A 863 7.87 35.71 5.50
C GLU A 863 6.58 34.94 5.20
N LYS A 864 6.68 33.85 4.42
CA LYS A 864 5.52 33.06 3.99
C LYS A 864 5.02 32.06 5.02
N SER A 865 5.93 31.40 5.72
CA SER A 865 5.61 30.38 6.74
C SER A 865 5.89 30.97 8.11
N GLN A 866 5.02 30.76 9.11
CA GLN A 866 5.30 31.14 10.50
C GLN A 866 6.46 30.34 11.13
N GLN A 867 7.29 29.68 10.31
CA GLN A 867 8.40 28.83 10.71
C GLN A 867 9.69 29.67 10.77
N SER A 868 10.35 29.69 11.93
CA SER A 868 11.55 30.48 12.16
C SER A 868 12.80 29.72 11.72
N TYR A 869 13.27 29.97 10.50
CA TYR A 869 14.61 29.54 10.07
C TYR A 869 15.66 30.54 10.60
N PRO A 870 16.80 30.13 11.17
CA PRO A 870 17.92 31.04 11.41
C PRO A 870 18.55 31.56 10.11
N ASP A 871 19.17 32.75 10.13
CA ASP A 871 19.86 33.32 8.95
C ASP A 871 21.10 32.52 8.51
N ASP A 872 21.67 31.72 9.41
CA ASP A 872 22.82 30.85 9.21
C ASP A 872 22.45 29.39 8.89
N THR A 873 21.17 29.10 8.59
CA THR A 873 20.70 27.75 8.21
C THR A 873 21.46 27.23 6.99
N ARG A 874 22.03 26.03 7.09
CA ARG A 874 22.77 25.40 5.99
C ARG A 874 21.85 24.87 4.89
N GLY A 875 22.29 24.94 3.63
CA GLY A 875 21.59 24.30 2.51
C GLY A 875 21.40 22.79 2.68
N LEU A 876 22.36 22.12 3.32
CA LEU A 876 22.27 20.70 3.67
C LEU A 876 21.09 20.38 4.60
N TYR A 877 20.81 21.25 5.57
CA TYR A 877 19.64 21.12 6.45
C TYR A 877 18.35 21.19 5.64
N ILE A 878 18.26 22.15 4.70
CA ILE A 878 17.09 22.33 3.83
C ILE A 878 16.89 21.11 2.93
N VAL A 879 17.97 20.53 2.38
CA VAL A 879 17.92 19.30 1.56
C VAL A 879 17.32 18.11 2.33
N PHE A 880 17.70 17.93 3.60
CA PHE A 880 17.14 16.90 4.47
C PHE A 880 15.67 17.15 4.81
N GLU A 881 15.32 18.39 5.15
CA GLU A 881 13.95 18.77 5.48
C GLU A 881 12.99 18.60 4.28
N LYS A 882 13.47 18.85 3.06
CA LYS A 882 12.68 18.80 1.82
C LYS A 882 12.70 17.44 1.11
N ASP A 883 13.36 16.44 1.68
CA ASP A 883 13.43 15.07 1.15
C ASP A 883 13.98 15.00 -0.28
N THR A 884 15.11 15.68 -0.55
CA THR A 884 15.78 15.73 -1.87
C THR A 884 17.08 14.91 -1.90
N PRO A 885 17.00 13.56 -1.89
CA PRO A 885 18.16 12.68 -1.76
C PRO A 885 19.18 12.78 -2.90
N SER A 886 18.73 13.09 -4.11
CA SER A 886 19.59 13.07 -5.31
C SER A 886 20.62 14.20 -5.30
N LEU A 887 20.42 15.22 -4.45
CA LEU A 887 21.34 16.35 -4.26
C LEU A 887 22.42 16.10 -3.20
N LEU A 888 22.34 15.01 -2.44
CA LEU A 888 23.37 14.67 -1.46
C LEU A 888 24.79 14.55 -2.03
N PRO A 889 25.05 14.15 -3.29
CA PRO A 889 26.42 14.15 -3.85
C PRO A 889 27.10 15.53 -3.81
N SER A 890 26.33 16.62 -3.82
CA SER A 890 26.84 18.00 -3.67
C SER A 890 27.29 18.33 -2.24
N TYR A 891 27.01 17.44 -1.27
CA TYR A 891 27.36 17.57 0.15
C TYR A 891 28.12 16.31 0.62
N PRO A 892 29.43 16.22 0.34
CA PRO A 892 30.21 14.99 0.49
C PRO A 892 30.54 14.64 1.96
N SER A 893 30.56 15.63 2.86
CA SER A 893 30.87 15.41 4.27
C SER A 893 29.71 14.74 5.00
N VAL A 894 29.90 13.50 5.44
CA VAL A 894 28.93 12.78 6.29
C VAL A 894 28.91 13.30 7.73
N VAL A 895 29.97 14.00 8.15
CA VAL A 895 30.08 14.63 9.48
C VAL A 895 29.01 15.72 9.63
N ASP A 896 28.79 16.48 8.56
CA ASP A 896 27.86 17.62 8.54
C ASP A 896 26.41 17.18 8.76
N TYR A 897 26.08 15.89 8.57
CA TYR A 897 24.74 15.32 8.82
C TYR A 897 24.36 15.35 10.31
N PHE A 898 25.37 15.32 11.19
CA PHE A 898 25.23 15.28 12.65
C PHE A 898 25.55 16.61 13.33
N GLU A 899 26.28 17.50 12.65
CA GLU A 899 26.69 18.79 13.21
C GLU A 899 25.47 19.60 13.67
N ILE A 900 25.46 19.93 14.97
CA ILE A 900 24.40 20.71 15.62
C ILE A 900 24.67 22.20 15.43
N ARG A 901 23.69 22.96 14.94
CA ARG A 901 23.73 24.43 14.88
C ARG A 901 22.45 25.05 15.42
N SER A 902 22.25 26.33 15.14
CA SER A 902 21.07 27.15 15.50
C SER A 902 19.77 26.68 14.85
N GLU A 903 19.84 25.74 13.90
CA GLU A 903 18.73 25.23 13.10
C GLU A 903 17.63 24.60 14.00
N PRO A 904 16.33 24.68 13.65
CA PRO A 904 15.23 24.29 14.56
C PRO A 904 15.32 22.85 15.08
N CYS A 905 15.72 21.91 14.22
CA CYS A 905 15.90 20.50 14.60
C CYS A 905 17.32 20.19 15.09
N GLY A 906 18.19 21.20 15.22
CA GLY A 906 19.59 21.06 15.61
C GLY A 906 20.50 20.64 14.47
N CYS A 907 20.20 19.53 13.78
CA CYS A 907 21.01 19.01 12.68
C CYS A 907 20.17 18.48 11.50
N PRO A 908 20.77 18.29 10.30
CA PRO A 908 20.06 17.81 9.11
C PRO A 908 19.37 16.45 9.33
N LEU A 909 20.05 15.49 9.97
CA LEU A 909 19.50 14.15 10.17
C LEU A 909 18.21 14.15 11.02
N LEU A 910 18.17 14.95 12.09
CA LEU A 910 16.97 15.11 12.91
C LEU A 910 15.84 15.80 12.13
N ALA A 911 16.16 16.77 11.26
CA ALA A 911 15.16 17.41 10.41
C ALA A 911 14.46 16.40 9.49
N ALA A 912 15.21 15.49 8.86
CA ALA A 912 14.65 14.42 8.03
C ALA A 912 13.80 13.42 8.84
N ILE A 913 14.26 13.03 10.04
CA ILE A 913 13.51 12.16 10.95
C ILE A 913 12.17 12.80 11.33
N MET A 914 12.18 14.08 11.69
CA MET A 914 10.98 14.83 12.08
C MET A 914 9.99 15.01 10.96
N ARG A 915 10.47 15.33 9.76
CA ARG A 915 9.63 15.49 8.56
C ARG A 915 9.17 14.17 7.96
N LYS A 916 9.67 13.04 8.46
CA LYS A 916 9.45 11.70 7.90
C LYS A 916 9.90 11.64 6.43
N SER A 917 11.03 12.27 6.13
CA SER A 917 11.67 12.30 4.81
C SER A 917 12.26 10.94 4.48
N HIS A 918 11.43 9.98 4.07
CA HIS A 918 11.81 8.57 3.93
C HIS A 918 12.89 8.34 2.88
N ASN A 919 12.88 9.09 1.77
CA ASN A 919 13.79 8.85 0.65
C ASN A 919 15.22 9.25 1.03
N ILE A 920 15.39 10.43 1.64
CA ILE A 920 16.71 10.91 2.07
C ILE A 920 17.27 10.10 3.24
N LEU A 921 16.45 9.67 4.20
CA LEU A 921 16.91 8.80 5.30
C LEU A 921 17.49 7.49 4.77
N GLN A 922 16.89 6.91 3.72
CA GLN A 922 17.40 5.68 3.11
C GLN A 922 18.76 5.90 2.43
N VAL A 923 18.92 6.98 1.66
CA VAL A 923 20.20 7.27 0.98
C VAL A 923 21.30 7.62 1.98
N VAL A 924 20.98 8.40 3.02
CA VAL A 924 21.92 8.73 4.10
C VAL A 924 22.36 7.47 4.83
N ARG A 925 21.42 6.58 5.17
CA ARG A 925 21.73 5.29 5.82
C ARG A 925 22.74 4.48 4.99
N ASN A 926 22.54 4.39 3.68
CA ASN A 926 23.46 3.67 2.79
C ASN A 926 24.84 4.33 2.72
N ARG A 927 24.92 5.67 2.69
CA ARG A 927 26.20 6.39 2.72
C ARG A 927 26.96 6.21 4.03
N LEU A 928 26.24 6.25 5.16
CA LEU A 928 26.83 6.04 6.48
C LEU A 928 27.35 4.62 6.63
N LEU A 929 26.58 3.62 6.19
CA LEU A 929 27.04 2.22 6.14
C LEU A 929 28.34 2.06 5.34
N ALA A 930 28.47 2.75 4.20
CA ALA A 930 29.70 2.72 3.40
C ALA A 930 30.90 3.42 4.07
N SER A 931 30.66 4.35 5.00
CA SER A 931 31.70 5.11 5.70
C SER A 931 32.18 4.48 7.01
N ILE A 932 31.42 3.54 7.58
CA ILE A 932 31.71 2.90 8.85
C ILE A 932 32.46 1.58 8.59
N PRO A 933 33.61 1.30 9.23
CA PRO A 933 34.29 0.03 9.10
C PRO A 933 33.37 -1.14 9.47
N SER A 934 33.39 -2.23 8.70
CA SER A 934 32.56 -3.42 8.94
C SER A 934 32.72 -3.98 10.36
N GLU A 935 33.90 -3.81 10.96
CA GLU A 935 34.27 -4.20 12.32
C GLU A 935 33.51 -3.43 13.42
N CYS A 936 32.97 -2.25 13.13
CA CYS A 936 32.13 -1.47 14.04
C CYS A 936 30.69 -1.98 14.13
N PHE A 937 30.34 -2.93 13.26
CA PHE A 937 29.14 -3.73 13.35
C PHE A 937 29.58 -5.18 13.61
N PRO A 938 29.88 -5.60 14.87
CA PRO A 938 29.94 -7.03 15.16
C PRO A 938 28.61 -7.67 14.73
N GLU A 939 28.57 -8.99 14.50
CA GLU A 939 27.36 -9.75 14.11
C GLU A 939 26.19 -9.46 15.07
N ILE A 940 25.47 -8.36 14.80
CA ILE A 940 24.41 -7.82 15.63
C ILE A 940 23.12 -8.07 14.83
N ASP A 941 22.25 -8.87 15.41
CA ASP A 941 20.89 -9.00 14.91
C ASP A 941 20.12 -7.70 15.22
N PHE A 942 20.10 -6.77 14.26
CA PHE A 942 19.33 -5.54 14.34
C PHE A 942 17.80 -5.75 14.29
N SER A 943 17.31 -7.00 14.25
CA SER A 943 15.88 -7.32 14.33
C SER A 943 15.23 -6.82 15.62
N HIS A 944 15.99 -6.63 16.70
CA HIS A 944 15.45 -6.18 17.97
C HIS A 944 15.05 -4.69 17.98
N PHE A 945 15.76 -3.84 17.23
CA PHE A 945 15.43 -2.41 17.06
C PHE A 945 14.21 -2.19 16.14
N LYS A 946 13.92 -3.14 15.24
CA LYS A 946 12.65 -3.13 14.46
C LYS A 946 11.42 -3.38 15.34
N LYS A 947 11.57 -3.92 16.55
CA LYS A 947 10.48 -4.35 17.45
C LYS A 947 10.16 -3.37 18.57
N THR A 948 10.97 -2.35 18.82
CA THR A 948 10.64 -1.32 19.81
C THR A 948 9.64 -0.33 19.22
N GLU A 949 8.46 -0.21 19.84
CA GLU A 949 7.45 0.84 19.62
C GLU A 949 7.96 2.27 19.99
N LEU A 950 9.25 2.55 19.89
CA LEU A 950 9.81 3.88 20.07
C LEU A 950 9.81 4.61 18.73
N ARG A 951 8.62 5.10 18.36
CA ARG A 951 8.46 6.24 17.46
C ARG A 951 7.49 7.22 18.10
N ARG A 952 7.86 7.80 19.24
CA ARG A 952 7.26 9.08 19.62
C ARG A 952 7.64 10.06 18.51
N SER A 953 6.65 10.46 17.71
CA SER A 953 6.87 11.54 16.76
C SER A 953 7.31 12.76 17.56
N LEU A 954 8.54 13.22 17.33
CA LEU A 954 8.92 14.58 17.70
C LEU A 954 7.84 15.49 17.09
N GLY A 955 7.08 16.16 17.96
CA GLY A 955 5.92 16.94 17.54
C GLY A 955 6.31 18.09 16.61
N SER A 956 5.34 18.66 15.89
CA SER A 956 5.58 19.79 14.98
C SER A 956 6.11 21.07 15.66
N SER A 957 6.18 21.09 16.98
CA SER A 957 6.72 22.18 17.81
C SER A 957 8.08 21.84 18.45
N PHE A 958 8.77 20.82 17.96
CA PHE A 958 10.08 20.44 18.48
C PHE A 958 11.14 21.47 18.10
N ASP A 959 11.91 21.89 19.10
CA ASP A 959 13.05 22.79 18.99
C ASP A 959 14.21 22.18 19.77
N PHE A 960 15.27 21.81 19.05
CA PHE A 960 16.45 21.20 19.65
C PHE A 960 17.16 22.15 20.63
N SER A 961 17.15 23.46 20.35
CA SER A 961 17.80 24.47 21.20
C SER A 961 17.13 24.64 22.56
N SER A 962 15.83 24.33 22.64
CA SER A 962 15.06 24.30 23.89
C SER A 962 15.21 22.98 24.66
N SER A 963 15.86 21.98 24.06
CA SER A 963 16.00 20.66 24.64
C SER A 963 17.19 20.56 25.60
N LYS A 964 17.02 19.80 26.68
CA LYS A 964 18.11 19.40 27.59
C LYS A 964 18.79 18.08 27.20
N ARG A 965 18.40 17.46 26.08
CA ARG A 965 18.86 16.12 25.66
C ARG A 965 19.93 16.20 24.57
N SER A 966 20.85 15.24 24.54
CA SER A 966 21.86 15.10 23.48
C SER A 966 21.29 14.53 22.18
N LEU A 967 21.98 14.76 21.05
CA LEU A 967 21.64 14.17 19.75
C LEU A 967 21.60 12.64 19.80
N ILE A 968 22.57 12.02 20.47
CA ILE A 968 22.63 10.57 20.69
C ILE A 968 21.36 10.08 21.39
N SER A 969 20.82 10.83 22.35
CA SER A 969 19.57 10.44 23.01
C SER A 969 18.37 10.41 22.05
N TYR A 970 18.29 11.35 21.10
CA TYR A 970 17.22 11.36 20.10
C TYR A 970 17.37 10.23 19.08
N LEU A 971 18.59 9.93 18.64
CA LEU A 971 18.85 8.85 17.70
C LEU A 971 18.63 7.47 18.33
N ALA A 972 18.97 7.31 19.62
CA ALA A 972 18.65 6.10 20.38
C ALA A 972 17.14 5.88 20.52
N GLU A 973 16.36 6.96 20.72
CA GLU A 973 14.89 6.89 20.73
C GLU A 973 14.31 6.64 19.34
N TYR A 974 14.93 7.16 18.27
CA TYR A 974 14.51 6.84 16.90
C TYR A 974 14.75 5.37 16.53
N GLY A 975 15.80 4.76 17.11
CA GLY A 975 16.04 3.32 17.03
C GLY A 975 16.67 2.82 15.72
N ASP A 976 17.33 3.69 14.93
CA ASP A 976 18.14 3.22 13.80
C ASP A 976 19.61 3.06 14.21
N PRO A 977 20.14 1.81 14.20
CA PRO A 977 21.48 1.51 14.68
C PRO A 977 22.58 2.15 13.82
N VAL A 978 22.35 2.33 12.52
CA VAL A 978 23.35 2.94 11.62
C VAL A 978 23.53 4.41 12.01
N PHE A 979 22.43 5.12 12.24
CA PHE A 979 22.48 6.51 12.65
C PHE A 979 23.10 6.68 14.05
N LEU A 980 22.77 5.78 14.98
CA LEU A 980 23.32 5.81 16.33
C LEU A 980 24.83 5.54 16.35
N VAL A 981 25.31 4.50 15.66
CA VAL A 981 26.74 4.17 15.57
C VAL A 981 27.51 5.28 14.86
N ALA A 982 26.98 5.79 13.74
CA ALA A 982 27.56 6.92 13.03
C ALA A 982 27.72 8.14 13.94
N ALA A 983 26.69 8.50 14.70
CA ALA A 983 26.74 9.64 15.62
C ALA A 983 27.80 9.44 16.72
N ILE A 984 27.87 8.26 17.32
CA ILE A 984 28.85 7.93 18.37
C ILE A 984 30.30 8.05 17.86
N GLN A 985 30.56 7.64 16.62
CA GLN A 985 31.90 7.74 16.03
C GLN A 985 32.33 9.18 15.75
N GLN A 986 31.37 10.08 15.50
CA GLN A 986 31.65 11.49 15.25
C GLN A 986 31.79 12.28 16.56
N ASP A 987 31.20 11.82 17.66
CA ASP A 987 31.09 12.55 18.92
C ASP A 987 32.23 12.24 19.92
N SER A 988 33.48 12.23 19.44
CA SER A 988 34.67 11.94 20.26
C SER A 988 35.03 13.01 21.29
N GLU A 989 34.42 14.21 21.23
CA GLU A 989 34.72 15.33 22.15
C GLU A 989 33.74 15.46 23.33
N ASP A 990 32.49 15.01 23.23
CA ASP A 990 31.48 15.21 24.31
C ASP A 990 31.55 14.16 25.44
N LEU A 991 32.28 13.06 25.22
CA LEU A 991 32.64 12.10 26.30
C LEU A 991 33.57 12.70 27.36
N HIS A 992 34.16 13.88 27.10
CA HIS A 992 35.09 14.56 28.00
C HIS A 992 34.64 15.96 28.44
N SER A 993 33.50 16.46 27.93
CA SER A 993 32.97 17.77 28.29
C SER A 993 32.09 17.64 29.54
N HIS A 994 32.59 18.12 30.69
CA HIS A 994 31.87 18.21 31.97
C HIS A 994 30.72 19.25 31.93
N ARG A 995 29.89 19.28 30.88
CA ARG A 995 28.62 20.01 30.93
C ARG A 995 27.61 19.16 31.69
N LYS A 996 27.05 19.74 32.75
CA LYS A 996 26.09 19.09 33.66
C LYS A 996 24.91 18.51 32.88
N PHE A 997 24.96 17.21 32.59
CA PHE A 997 23.80 16.47 32.13
C PHE A 997 22.69 16.53 33.19
N SER A 998 21.45 16.56 32.73
CA SER A 998 20.27 16.56 33.61
C SER A 998 20.15 15.18 34.27
N SER A 999 19.61 15.10 35.49
CA SER A 999 19.33 13.82 36.18
C SER A 999 18.35 12.89 35.43
N ASP A 1000 17.76 13.39 34.35
CA ASP A 1000 16.83 12.68 33.46
C ASP A 1000 17.51 12.09 32.22
N ASP A 1001 18.80 12.31 31.99
CA ASP A 1001 19.55 11.70 30.88
C ASP A 1001 19.94 10.26 31.23
N ALA A 1002 19.38 9.29 30.50
CA ALA A 1002 19.62 7.85 30.69
C ALA A 1002 21.11 7.48 30.63
N ILE A 1003 21.92 8.23 29.88
CA ILE A 1003 23.37 8.04 29.75
C ILE A 1003 24.09 8.50 31.02
N HIS A 1004 23.69 9.61 31.64
CA HIS A 1004 24.30 10.09 32.89
C HIS A 1004 23.99 9.15 34.07
N ASN A 1005 22.78 8.60 34.13
CA ASN A 1005 22.42 7.62 35.16
C ASN A 1005 23.21 6.31 35.00
N ALA A 1006 23.50 5.88 33.78
CA ALA A 1006 24.37 4.72 33.52
C ALA A 1006 25.82 4.98 33.97
N VAL A 1007 26.35 6.18 33.76
CA VAL A 1007 27.73 6.56 34.17
C VAL A 1007 27.84 6.74 35.70
N ALA A 1008 26.82 7.32 36.35
CA ALA A 1008 26.81 7.54 37.80
C ALA A 1008 26.70 6.23 38.61
N LEU A 1009 25.99 5.21 38.09
CA LEU A 1009 25.84 3.90 38.73
C LEU A 1009 27.09 3.01 38.64
N GLY A 1010 28.07 3.35 37.78
CA GLY A 1010 29.35 2.63 37.66
C GLY A 1010 30.42 3.03 38.69
N HIS A 1011 30.12 4.00 39.57
CA HIS A 1011 31.06 4.55 40.54
C HIS A 1011 30.58 4.38 42.00
N GLU A 1012 30.37 3.15 42.48
CA GLU A 1012 30.38 2.86 43.93
C GLU A 1012 31.39 1.72 44.28
N THR A 1013 32.54 2.20 44.74
CA THR A 1013 33.56 1.64 45.65
C THR A 1013 33.54 0.15 46.00
N SER A 1014 34.58 -0.55 45.51
CA SER A 1014 35.15 -1.74 46.14
C SER A 1014 35.88 -1.37 47.42
N GLU A 1015 35.21 -1.43 48.56
CA GLU A 1015 35.87 -1.49 49.87
C GLU A 1015 34.88 -2.03 50.90
N MET A 1016 34.92 -3.34 51.16
CA MET A 1016 34.55 -3.95 52.44
C MET A 1016 34.94 -5.43 52.46
N ASP A 1017 36.14 -5.71 52.98
CA ASP A 1017 36.30 -6.71 54.04
C ASP A 1017 37.75 -6.69 54.59
N SER A 1018 38.01 -5.74 55.50
CA SER A 1018 38.95 -5.98 56.59
C SER A 1018 38.42 -5.36 57.86
N LYS A 1019 38.21 -6.22 58.84
CA LYS A 1019 37.60 -5.98 60.14
C LYS A 1019 38.29 -4.88 60.95
N GLN A 1020 37.46 -4.30 61.82
CA GLN A 1020 37.70 -3.85 63.19
C GLN A 1020 38.06 -2.38 63.49
N HIS A 1021 37.17 -1.84 64.34
CA HIS A 1021 37.35 -0.83 65.38
C HIS A 1021 37.08 0.67 65.10
N GLN A 1022 36.01 1.11 65.77
CA GLN A 1022 35.91 2.31 66.61
C GLN A 1022 35.65 3.69 65.98
N SER A 1023 34.39 4.11 66.16
CA SER A 1023 33.93 5.36 66.80
C SER A 1023 34.33 6.74 66.25
N SER A 1024 33.25 7.49 66.00
CA SER A 1024 32.99 8.90 66.38
C SER A 1024 33.61 10.06 65.58
N SER A 1025 32.67 10.90 65.10
CA SER A 1025 32.58 12.37 65.21
C SER A 1025 33.34 13.29 64.23
N SER A 1026 32.51 14.06 63.52
CA SER A 1026 32.49 15.53 63.39
C SER A 1026 33.53 16.29 62.56
N GLU A 1027 32.96 17.05 61.61
CA GLU A 1027 33.21 18.48 61.32
C GLU A 1027 34.49 18.96 60.62
N ALA A 1028 34.25 19.51 59.42
CA ALA A 1028 34.54 20.89 59.02
C ALA A 1028 35.96 21.33 58.56
N HIS A 1029 35.92 21.95 57.37
CA HIS A 1029 36.60 23.19 56.97
C HIS A 1029 38.08 23.21 56.53
N LYS A 1030 38.24 23.88 55.37
CA LYS A 1030 39.29 24.84 54.96
C LYS A 1030 40.52 24.31 54.19
N THR A 1031 40.55 24.74 52.93
CA THR A 1031 41.72 25.18 52.14
C THR A 1031 42.50 26.33 52.82
N PRO A 1032 43.60 26.88 52.27
CA PRO A 1032 44.61 26.40 51.30
C PRO A 1032 46.07 26.68 51.77
N SER A 1033 47.07 26.26 50.96
CA SER A 1033 48.20 27.09 50.46
C SER A 1033 49.61 26.44 50.44
N GLU A 1034 50.17 26.46 49.22
CA GLU A 1034 51.52 26.87 48.81
C GLU A 1034 52.84 26.17 49.25
N ASN A 1035 53.61 25.87 48.19
CA ASN A 1035 55.08 25.94 48.01
C ASN A 1035 55.97 24.77 48.45
N GLY A 1036 56.82 24.33 47.50
CA GLY A 1036 58.11 23.73 47.82
C GLY A 1036 58.62 22.66 46.86
N ILE A 1037 59.51 23.06 45.94
CA ILE A 1037 60.30 22.23 45.02
C ILE A 1037 61.32 21.36 45.80
N SER A 1038 61.44 20.07 45.47
CA SER A 1038 62.75 19.39 45.30
C SER A 1038 62.59 17.96 44.75
N GLU A 1039 63.41 17.65 43.74
CA GLU A 1039 63.61 16.33 43.16
C GLU A 1039 64.39 15.41 44.11
N SER A 1040 63.99 14.14 44.24
CA SER A 1040 64.89 12.98 44.08
C SER A 1040 64.20 11.64 44.36
N SER A 1041 64.32 10.74 43.37
CA SER A 1041 64.45 9.28 43.48
C SER A 1041 63.39 8.48 44.25
N GLN A 1042 62.45 7.87 43.50
CA GLN A 1042 61.81 6.60 43.86
C GLN A 1042 61.42 5.79 42.59
N PRO A 1043 61.32 4.45 42.68
CA PRO A 1043 61.56 3.53 41.58
C PRO A 1043 60.38 3.45 40.60
N HIS A 1044 60.69 3.14 39.34
CA HIS A 1044 59.72 2.77 38.31
C HIS A 1044 58.80 1.63 38.80
N ARG A 1045 57.61 1.99 39.28
CA ARG A 1045 56.41 1.16 39.22
C ARG A 1045 55.58 1.67 38.04
N GLN A 1046 55.50 0.87 36.99
CA GLN A 1046 54.50 1.05 35.93
C GLN A 1046 53.11 1.15 36.57
N PRO A 1047 52.28 2.14 36.24
CA PRO A 1047 50.86 2.05 36.51
C PRO A 1047 50.28 1.03 35.53
N GLN A 1048 49.91 -0.15 36.03
CA GLN A 1048 49.01 -1.04 35.32
C GLN A 1048 47.72 -0.27 35.05
N ARG A 1049 47.49 0.16 33.81
CA ARG A 1049 46.18 0.65 33.36
C ARG A 1049 45.27 -0.57 33.17
N THR A 1050 44.48 -0.87 34.19
CA THR A 1050 43.34 -1.79 34.13
C THR A 1050 42.22 -1.14 33.32
N PHE A 1051 41.86 -1.75 32.19
CA PHE A 1051 40.71 -1.39 31.38
C PHE A 1051 39.41 -1.72 32.14
N LYS A 1052 38.51 -0.76 32.32
CA LYS A 1052 37.15 -1.01 32.82
C LYS A 1052 36.18 -1.08 31.63
N LEU A 1053 35.58 -2.25 31.46
CA LEU A 1053 34.39 -2.52 30.63
C LEU A 1053 33.26 -1.55 31.03
N PHE A 1054 32.60 -0.92 30.06
CA PHE A 1054 31.31 -0.25 30.28
C PHE A 1054 30.18 -1.26 30.07
N GLU A 1055 29.58 -1.74 31.16
CA GLU A 1055 28.35 -2.55 31.14
C GLU A 1055 27.13 -1.61 31.20
N PHE A 1056 26.31 -1.59 30.16
CA PHE A 1056 25.00 -0.94 30.17
C PHE A 1056 23.99 -1.84 30.88
N HIS A 1057 23.65 -1.55 32.14
CA HIS A 1057 22.56 -2.22 32.85
C HIS A 1057 21.45 -1.22 33.26
N HIS A 1058 20.22 -1.62 32.94
CA HIS A 1058 18.94 -1.09 33.45
C HIS A 1058 18.55 0.37 33.12
N ALA A 1059 17.89 0.56 31.97
CA ALA A 1059 16.93 1.67 31.78
C ALA A 1059 15.66 1.28 30.98
N PHE A 1060 15.63 0.11 30.36
CA PHE A 1060 14.48 -0.36 29.58
C PHE A 1060 14.22 -1.81 29.94
N GLY A 1061 13.16 -2.07 30.70
CA GLY A 1061 12.85 -3.41 31.20
C GLY A 1061 12.61 -4.40 30.07
N CYS A 1062 13.64 -5.20 29.74
CA CYS A 1062 13.63 -6.47 29.01
C CYS A 1062 14.96 -7.19 29.31
N ASP A 1063 14.95 -8.53 29.27
CA ASP A 1063 16.03 -9.41 29.72
C ASP A 1063 17.41 -9.14 29.05
N ALA A 1064 18.46 -9.31 29.86
CA ALA A 1064 19.81 -8.81 29.62
C ALA A 1064 20.65 -9.62 28.61
N HIS A 1065 21.32 -8.91 27.70
CA HIS A 1065 22.57 -9.36 27.06
C HIS A 1065 23.67 -8.30 27.27
N HIS A 1066 24.88 -8.76 27.58
CA HIS A 1066 26.03 -7.93 27.96
C HIS A 1066 26.56 -7.12 26.77
N PHE A 1067 26.75 -5.81 26.94
CA PHE A 1067 27.44 -4.94 25.99
C PHE A 1067 28.87 -4.67 26.48
N ILE A 1068 29.86 -4.85 25.61
CA ILE A 1068 31.27 -4.54 25.88
C ILE A 1068 31.75 -3.59 24.77
N PHE A 1069 32.04 -2.33 25.13
CA PHE A 1069 32.74 -1.40 24.23
C PHE A 1069 34.26 -1.53 24.44
N ILE A 1070 35.01 -1.77 23.35
CA ILE A 1070 36.47 -1.68 23.35
C ILE A 1070 36.85 -0.46 22.51
N GLN A 1071 37.26 0.63 23.17
CA GLN A 1071 37.92 1.75 22.51
C GLN A 1071 39.42 1.42 22.40
N ARG A 1072 39.97 1.41 21.19
CA ARG A 1072 41.41 1.24 20.96
C ARG A 1072 42.03 2.63 20.78
N GLU A 1073 42.85 3.07 21.74
CA GLU A 1073 43.76 4.21 21.54
C GLU A 1073 44.80 3.81 20.47
N SER A 1074 44.89 4.62 19.41
CA SER A 1074 45.96 4.56 18.42
C SER A 1074 47.26 5.11 19.03
N ASN A 1075 48.13 4.21 19.49
CA ASN A 1075 49.52 4.57 19.77
C ASN A 1075 50.27 4.77 18.43
N SER A 1076 50.43 6.02 18.02
CA SER A 1076 51.18 6.42 16.81
C SER A 1076 52.71 6.37 16.96
N GLU A 1077 53.26 5.75 18.01
CA GLU A 1077 54.72 5.68 18.23
C GLU A 1077 55.33 4.27 18.02
N ALA A 1078 54.52 3.24 17.76
CA ALA A 1078 55.03 1.87 17.52
C ALA A 1078 55.12 1.47 16.03
N LEU A 1079 54.53 2.25 15.12
CA LEU A 1079 54.65 2.03 13.66
C LEU A 1079 55.87 2.73 13.04
N ALA A 1080 56.42 3.74 13.72
CA ALA A 1080 57.61 4.46 13.27
C ALA A 1080 58.91 3.61 13.34
N THR A 1081 58.91 2.48 14.05
CA THR A 1081 60.11 1.63 14.21
C THR A 1081 60.11 0.39 13.30
N PHE A 1082 59.08 0.21 12.47
CA PHE A 1082 59.04 -0.90 11.49
C PHE A 1082 59.30 -0.42 10.06
N GLU A 1083 59.08 0.87 9.76
CA GLU A 1083 59.35 1.46 8.44
C GLU A 1083 60.82 1.90 8.22
N GLU A 1084 61.65 1.90 9.26
CA GLU A 1084 63.08 2.27 9.15
C GLU A 1084 64.01 1.15 8.62
N ASN A 1085 63.53 -0.10 8.46
CA ASN A 1085 64.39 -1.24 8.09
C ASN A 1085 64.15 -1.83 6.69
N LEU A 1086 63.40 -1.16 5.81
CA LEU A 1086 63.25 -1.59 4.41
C LEU A 1086 63.42 -0.45 3.38
N GLY A 1087 64.20 0.57 3.76
CA GLY A 1087 64.66 1.63 2.86
C GLY A 1087 66.17 1.57 2.65
N ALA A 1088 66.67 0.62 1.87
CA ALA A 1088 68.04 0.64 1.35
C ALA A 1088 68.15 -0.15 0.04
N ASP A 1089 67.72 0.44 -1.09
CA ASP A 1089 68.65 0.85 -2.15
C ASP A 1089 67.92 1.42 -3.38
N ILE A 1090 68.47 2.54 -3.86
CA ILE A 1090 68.29 3.20 -5.16
C ILE A 1090 66.98 3.98 -5.38
N GLY A 1091 67.06 5.27 -5.06
CA GLY A 1091 66.32 6.30 -5.78
C GLY A 1091 67.02 6.72 -7.09
N GLN A 1092 66.23 7.19 -8.05
CA GLN A 1092 66.39 8.49 -8.73
C GLN A 1092 65.37 8.64 -9.87
N GLY A 1093 64.70 9.80 -9.93
CA GLY A 1093 64.24 10.38 -11.20
C GLY A 1093 62.73 10.44 -11.45
N HIS A 1094 62.13 11.57 -11.10
CA HIS A 1094 60.91 12.21 -11.62
C HIS A 1094 60.03 11.53 -12.69
N GLY A 1095 58.71 11.58 -12.45
CA GLY A 1095 57.78 12.15 -13.43
C GLY A 1095 56.53 11.33 -13.77
N MET A 1096 55.37 11.97 -13.58
CA MET A 1096 54.06 11.72 -14.21
C MET A 1096 53.28 10.43 -13.86
N ILE A 1097 52.17 10.67 -13.16
CA ILE A 1097 51.00 9.78 -13.09
C ILE A 1097 50.26 9.85 -14.43
N GLN A 1098 50.18 8.73 -15.14
CA GLN A 1098 49.11 8.44 -16.07
C GLN A 1098 48.66 6.97 -15.91
N SER A 1099 47.33 6.84 -15.88
CA SER A 1099 46.50 5.64 -15.89
C SER A 1099 46.95 4.57 -16.89
N PHE A 1100 46.74 3.28 -16.60
CA PHE A 1100 46.07 2.34 -17.52
C PHE A 1100 45.81 0.97 -16.86
N SER A 1101 44.68 0.39 -17.25
CA SER A 1101 44.19 -0.98 -17.02
C SER A 1101 45.19 -2.09 -17.32
N ARG A 1102 45.17 -3.19 -16.55
CA ARG A 1102 45.78 -4.46 -16.97
C ARG A 1102 44.86 -5.67 -16.71
N ILE A 1103 44.71 -6.47 -17.76
CA ILE A 1103 44.15 -7.82 -17.78
C ILE A 1103 45.21 -8.77 -17.21
N PHE A 1104 44.85 -9.59 -16.23
CA PHE A 1104 45.76 -10.59 -15.64
C PHE A 1104 46.14 -11.66 -16.68
N THR A 1105 47.44 -11.95 -16.76
CA THR A 1105 47.96 -13.03 -17.61
C THR A 1105 47.93 -14.36 -16.85
N GLU A 1106 47.98 -15.49 -17.56
CA GLU A 1106 47.98 -16.84 -16.99
C GLU A 1106 49.17 -17.09 -16.04
N THR A 1107 50.22 -16.28 -16.15
CA THR A 1107 51.39 -16.29 -15.24
C THR A 1107 51.09 -15.56 -13.92
N ASP A 1108 50.24 -14.54 -13.94
CA ASP A 1108 49.80 -13.82 -12.73
C ASP A 1108 48.89 -14.69 -11.86
N LEU A 1109 48.04 -15.52 -12.49
CA LEU A 1109 47.21 -16.51 -11.80
C LEU A 1109 48.03 -17.65 -11.18
N LYS A 1110 49.16 -18.04 -11.79
CA LYS A 1110 50.07 -19.05 -11.22
C LYS A 1110 50.86 -18.54 -10.01
N ASN A 1111 51.20 -17.26 -9.98
CA ASN A 1111 51.87 -16.65 -8.82
C ASN A 1111 50.93 -16.48 -7.62
N ILE A 1112 49.66 -16.15 -7.86
CA ILE A 1112 48.62 -16.12 -6.81
C ILE A 1112 48.38 -17.53 -6.22
N GLN A 1113 48.49 -18.57 -7.06
CA GLN A 1113 48.39 -19.97 -6.63
C GLN A 1113 49.55 -20.40 -5.72
N SER A 1114 50.76 -19.88 -5.95
CA SER A 1114 51.95 -20.20 -5.13
C SER A 1114 51.93 -19.52 -3.76
N SER A 1115 51.44 -18.27 -3.67
CA SER A 1115 51.34 -17.54 -2.39
C SER A 1115 50.25 -18.10 -1.47
N CYS A 1116 49.18 -18.69 -2.02
CA CYS A 1116 48.14 -19.34 -1.22
C CYS A 1116 48.60 -20.67 -0.60
N LEU A 1117 49.65 -21.31 -1.15
CA LEU A 1117 50.17 -22.58 -0.66
C LEU A 1117 51.14 -22.43 0.52
N GLU A 1118 51.81 -21.29 0.70
CA GLU A 1118 52.65 -21.03 1.88
C GLU A 1118 51.83 -20.70 3.14
N ILE A 1119 50.67 -20.06 2.98
CA ILE A 1119 49.77 -19.74 4.11
C ILE A 1119 49.08 -21.00 4.65
N LEU A 1120 48.85 -22.01 3.81
CA LEU A 1120 48.27 -23.30 4.20
C LEU A 1120 49.28 -24.26 4.87
N ALA A 1121 50.58 -23.93 4.89
CA ALA A 1121 51.61 -24.75 5.55
C ALA A 1121 51.78 -24.43 7.06
N GLY A 1122 51.17 -23.35 7.57
CA GLY A 1122 51.32 -22.90 8.96
C GLY A 1122 50.39 -23.54 9.99
N PHE A 1123 49.31 -24.21 9.58
CA PHE A 1123 48.30 -24.78 10.49
C PHE A 1123 48.28 -26.31 10.43
N SER A 1124 49.33 -26.94 10.96
CA SER A 1124 49.33 -28.39 11.21
C SER A 1124 50.26 -28.73 12.38
N ALA A 1125 49.74 -28.66 13.60
CA ALA A 1125 50.17 -29.54 14.69
C ALA A 1125 49.05 -29.70 15.73
N THR A 1126 48.57 -30.94 15.86
CA THR A 1126 47.65 -31.50 16.89
C THR A 1126 46.19 -31.04 16.84
N SER A 1127 45.16 -31.85 16.59
CA SER A 1127 44.93 -33.28 16.27
C SER A 1127 43.40 -33.44 16.12
N GLY A 1128 42.77 -34.17 15.18
CA GLY A 1128 43.20 -34.98 14.06
C GLY A 1128 41.98 -35.40 13.20
N HIS A 1129 42.30 -35.80 11.95
CA HIS A 1129 41.48 -36.47 10.93
C HIS A 1129 40.41 -35.69 10.13
N VAL A 1130 40.84 -35.02 9.06
CA VAL A 1130 40.15 -35.04 7.75
C VAL A 1130 41.19 -35.22 6.63
N THR A 1131 40.90 -36.10 5.67
CA THR A 1131 41.73 -36.40 4.49
C THR A 1131 41.23 -35.57 3.30
N TYR A 1132 42.07 -34.77 2.65
CA TYR A 1132 41.69 -34.03 1.44
C TYR A 1132 42.06 -34.80 0.16
N ARG A 1133 41.13 -34.88 -0.79
CA ARG A 1133 41.38 -35.29 -2.17
C ARG A 1133 40.73 -34.23 -3.09
N ALA A 1134 41.57 -33.50 -3.83
CA ALA A 1134 41.14 -32.46 -4.75
C ALA A 1134 40.76 -33.05 -6.12
N ILE A 1135 39.52 -32.84 -6.59
CA ILE A 1135 39.17 -32.74 -8.02
C ILE A 1135 38.02 -31.72 -8.18
N LEU A 1136 38.17 -30.88 -9.20
CA LEU A 1136 37.38 -29.72 -9.62
C LEU A 1136 35.85 -29.97 -9.72
N GLY A 1137 35.07 -29.07 -9.13
CA GLY A 1137 33.62 -28.94 -9.32
C GLY A 1137 32.80 -29.19 -8.04
N LYS A 1138 32.19 -28.11 -7.53
CA LYS A 1138 31.29 -28.05 -6.34
C LYS A 1138 31.92 -28.47 -5.01
N ILE A 1139 31.97 -27.54 -4.06
CA ILE A 1139 32.14 -27.84 -2.64
C ILE A 1139 31.06 -27.10 -1.85
N GLU A 1140 30.08 -27.87 -1.38
CA GLU A 1140 29.30 -27.61 -0.16
C GLU A 1140 30.20 -27.79 1.06
N VAL A 1141 30.03 -26.96 2.09
CA VAL A 1141 30.56 -27.22 3.44
C VAL A 1141 29.37 -27.51 4.36
N LYS A 1142 29.27 -28.75 4.83
CA LYS A 1142 28.45 -29.13 5.99
C LYS A 1142 29.33 -29.09 7.24
N SER A 1143 28.89 -28.32 8.23
CA SER A 1143 29.30 -28.47 9.63
C SER A 1143 28.26 -29.33 10.35
N CYS A 1144 28.70 -30.27 11.17
CA CYS A 1144 27.87 -31.08 12.06
C CYS A 1144 28.40 -30.90 13.48
N GLY A 1145 27.60 -30.26 14.35
CA GLY A 1145 27.87 -30.18 15.78
C GLY A 1145 27.63 -28.80 16.41
N ASP A 1146 26.39 -28.59 16.87
CA ASP A 1146 25.90 -27.61 17.84
C ASP A 1146 25.86 -26.10 17.52
N LYS A 1147 24.63 -25.71 17.16
CA LYS A 1147 23.82 -24.55 17.54
C LYS A 1147 24.14 -23.16 16.96
N ASP A 1148 23.18 -22.74 16.14
CA ASP A 1148 22.77 -21.38 15.78
C ASP A 1148 23.77 -20.53 14.99
N GLY A 1149 23.36 -20.06 13.81
CA GLY A 1149 24.03 -18.97 13.11
C GLY A 1149 24.08 -19.12 11.60
N ASP A 1150 23.07 -18.56 10.93
CA ASP A 1150 23.06 -18.29 9.50
C ASP A 1150 24.18 -17.29 9.13
N VAL A 1151 24.91 -17.57 8.05
CA VAL A 1151 25.70 -16.54 7.34
C VAL A 1151 25.15 -16.41 5.93
N TRP A 1152 24.71 -15.17 5.65
CA TRP A 1152 24.23 -14.66 4.37
C TRP A 1152 25.40 -14.19 3.51
N PHE A 1153 25.32 -14.43 2.20
CA PHE A 1153 26.01 -13.58 1.21
C PHE A 1153 25.00 -12.76 0.44
N ASP A 1154 25.32 -11.47 0.37
CA ASP A 1154 24.68 -10.39 -0.38
C ASP A 1154 25.24 -10.37 -1.81
N ASP A 1155 24.38 -10.56 -2.80
CA ASP A 1155 24.68 -10.41 -4.23
C ASP A 1155 23.92 -9.21 -4.80
N THR A 1156 24.44 -7.99 -4.59
CA THR A 1156 24.21 -6.88 -5.51
C THR A 1156 25.37 -6.76 -6.49
N PHE A 1157 25.42 -7.65 -7.50
CA PHE A 1157 26.16 -7.38 -8.74
C PHE A 1157 25.63 -8.21 -9.94
N THR A 1158 24.32 -8.14 -10.21
CA THR A 1158 23.76 -8.63 -11.50
C THR A 1158 22.61 -7.80 -12.09
N ASP A 1159 22.26 -6.64 -11.50
CA ASP A 1159 21.18 -5.76 -11.98
C ASP A 1159 21.58 -4.82 -13.15
N LYS A 1160 22.48 -5.25 -14.05
CA LYS A 1160 22.86 -4.42 -15.21
C LYS A 1160 22.61 -5.00 -16.60
N TYR A 1161 22.06 -6.23 -16.74
CA TYR A 1161 21.65 -6.79 -18.04
C TYR A 1161 20.52 -7.83 -17.90
N PRO A 1162 19.24 -7.50 -18.19
CA PRO A 1162 18.10 -8.40 -17.98
C PRO A 1162 17.67 -9.20 -19.23
N HIS A 1163 18.61 -9.64 -20.08
CA HIS A 1163 18.29 -10.39 -21.30
C HIS A 1163 19.16 -11.65 -21.46
N TRP A 1164 18.77 -12.73 -20.78
CA TRP A 1164 18.90 -14.09 -21.32
C TRP A 1164 18.06 -15.06 -20.50
N ASP A 1165 16.87 -15.36 -21.02
CA ASP A 1165 16.20 -16.61 -20.73
C ASP A 1165 16.03 -17.33 -22.07
N THR A 1166 16.56 -18.55 -22.19
CA THR A 1166 16.06 -19.58 -23.12
C THR A 1166 16.73 -20.91 -22.79
N GLY A 1167 16.02 -21.77 -22.08
CA GLY A 1167 16.13 -23.20 -22.37
C GLY A 1167 15.36 -23.50 -23.65
N PHE A 1168 16.04 -23.84 -24.74
CA PHE A 1168 15.53 -24.77 -25.76
C PHE A 1168 16.70 -25.41 -26.53
N ASN A 1169 16.77 -26.74 -26.44
CA ASN A 1169 17.39 -27.61 -27.43
C ASN A 1169 16.69 -27.40 -28.78
N ILE A 1170 17.44 -27.21 -29.88
CA ILE A 1170 17.19 -27.83 -31.20
C ILE A 1170 18.44 -27.72 -32.07
N ASP A 1171 18.61 -28.81 -32.81
CA ASP A 1171 19.59 -29.26 -33.78
C ASP A 1171 20.21 -28.24 -34.76
N SER A 1172 21.44 -28.56 -35.14
CA SER A 1172 22.29 -27.85 -36.07
C SER A 1172 21.94 -28.16 -37.53
N SER A 1173 21.33 -27.21 -38.25
CA SER A 1173 21.62 -26.92 -39.67
C SER A 1173 20.60 -25.94 -40.25
N GLN A 1174 21.00 -24.70 -40.51
CA GLN A 1174 20.73 -23.95 -41.76
C GLN A 1174 21.17 -22.48 -41.60
N VAL A 1175 21.99 -22.05 -42.55
CA VAL A 1175 22.45 -20.68 -42.77
C VAL A 1175 21.31 -19.88 -43.40
N ILE A 1176 21.15 -18.59 -43.04
CA ILE A 1176 20.98 -17.41 -43.92
C ILE A 1176 20.58 -16.16 -43.08
N ASP A 1177 21.43 -15.13 -43.23
CA ASP A 1177 21.28 -13.67 -43.08
C ASP A 1177 20.36 -13.05 -42.01
N LEU A 1178 20.99 -12.33 -41.06
CA LEU A 1178 20.37 -11.25 -40.30
C LEU A 1178 21.21 -9.98 -40.45
N GLU A 1179 20.60 -8.97 -41.08
CA GLU A 1179 21.02 -7.57 -41.05
C GLU A 1179 20.89 -6.98 -39.64
N GLU A 1180 21.72 -5.97 -39.40
CA GLU A 1180 21.83 -5.15 -38.21
C GLU A 1180 20.50 -4.51 -37.80
N ASP A 1181 20.18 -4.59 -36.51
CA ASP A 1181 19.60 -3.51 -35.68
C ASP A 1181 18.83 -4.11 -34.51
N THR A 1182 19.39 -4.11 -33.30
CA THR A 1182 18.82 -3.45 -32.10
C THR A 1182 19.63 -3.78 -30.85
N PHE A 1183 20.28 -2.73 -30.31
CA PHE A 1183 20.61 -2.59 -28.89
C PHE A 1183 19.31 -2.34 -28.10
N VAL A 1184 19.08 -3.08 -27.00
CA VAL A 1184 18.92 -2.55 -25.62
C VAL A 1184 19.42 -3.63 -24.67
#